data_AF-A0A1H2X5G1-F1
#
_entry.id   AF-A0A1H2X5G1-F1
#
_cell.length_a   1.000
_cell.length_b   1.000
_cell.length_c   1.000
_cell.angle_alpha   90.00
_cell.angle_beta   90.00
_cell.angle_gamma   90.00
#
_symmetry.space_group_name_H-M   'P 1'
#
loop_
_entity.id
_entity.type
_entity.pdbx_description
1 polymer ?
#
loop_
_entity_poly.entity_id
_entity_poly.type
_entity_poly.pdbx_seq_one_letter_code
_entity_poly.pdbx_strand_id
1 'polypeptide(L)'
;MKSKLLLIVVLIYSSLFAQTNSNTIFEDNFYSNIKDWSEGSDEKRSFFVQDGYYYFSHKRDKNSWLAHQAMDIDSSKDFKIETKIKKVSGVQDYGFGLTFGRLDNDNEYWFQISGNGYYRILKYENGDKTDIKKWTTSSFIKEGNGAINNLTVEKSNNKYKFYINGSFVHSMPFSKLFGKRVGFVVNNKQKIGVDYIKAYYLNKDHNLFANNSTVFYEENFSNNDNDWLIGSSKDREYQLKNGKYYFEHKRKDGSWNTHKGISIDTSRDFKIESNIQKISGVQDNGYGIIFGRKDNDNEFVFLVTGNGSYKIYYEKEGKETKLVDWKNSSYVNKSNYANNKFTVTKIGSKLKFYLNDYLVHSTYFRRFMGNRLGWSVSSKQKISIDNLKITYLNKNTTTTSNTESYVLNDQFNNSLNSWKSTSTSEVSTYNYDNKYYINKKEEEKGSYFYKIPSIDTTRDFQIETEIKKLTGVQNTGYGLIFGRSDVNNQYLFNITANGHYRISKYDDGKYENLVTWTKTDHVIKGDGNSNILKIKKEEGKYKFYVNDNYLNYIPYKKFGNSTGFVVFGIQKVGVNYINIKYLDQKKKDIILVDPVVTDNIDRSKYHFYEDFNDNTNNWTVESKEEYTTTISGGRYGIEHKRNSGGWYFGKYKELDKNRDFEVETTIERKYSTDNGSVAFVFFRKDENNKHELFISKNGSYLLRKFVDSKKTILINWTESSAIATGYAPNIVKIAKIGSSLKLYINNQYLNKIEMYNVPGYNFGYTLYERTKINIDNFKIKYLNSDINYPPEIDITEPVVVSRGFKIVKSKKIKVIGKATDKDGIYEVTINGTDAYVEANGNFRAEVPLRIGDNELIVKASDIKGKSTTKKFFIKRESPEPTVIVDVNPNVDVVNTTTGNYYALLIGVSDYGDSKIVDLEGLPSKDATGLGNILTSKYNFKPENVKVLINATRSDILNAFDTFRKKITEKDNLLIFYAGHGVYEDDAEVGYWLPADADKEFTANWIQNSVIVSTIKRIKAKHTLLISDACFSGSIFKTRSLTKEAPKAYQKLYELPSKKAITSGTLKTVPNKSVFYKYLINRLTNNTSKYMSALELFSNIKTPVANNSPNVPQYGVIHGIGDEGGDFIFIKK
;
A
#
# COMPACT_ATOMS: atom_id res chain seq x y z
N MET A 1 23.03 -65.45 7.15
CA MET A 1 23.64 -65.38 5.79
C MET A 1 22.66 -64.63 4.89
N LYS A 2 22.91 -63.34 4.59
CA LYS A 2 23.51 -62.79 3.34
C LYS A 2 22.81 -63.19 2.03
N SER A 3 22.04 -62.26 1.44
CA SER A 3 22.15 -61.74 0.03
C SER A 3 20.96 -60.80 -0.25
N LYS A 4 21.14 -59.47 -0.44
CA LYS A 4 21.36 -58.77 -1.72
C LYS A 4 20.58 -59.40 -2.90
N LEU A 5 19.66 -58.68 -3.56
CA LEU A 5 19.93 -57.80 -4.71
C LEU A 5 18.64 -57.20 -5.34
N LEU A 6 18.76 -55.92 -5.73
CA LEU A 6 18.18 -55.19 -6.86
C LEU A 6 16.67 -55.27 -7.19
N LEU A 7 15.97 -54.16 -6.92
CA LEU A 7 14.81 -53.70 -7.69
C LEU A 7 15.31 -52.85 -8.87
N ILE A 8 15.12 -53.31 -10.11
CA ILE A 8 15.20 -52.49 -11.32
C ILE A 8 13.79 -51.97 -11.60
N VAL A 9 13.57 -50.67 -11.45
CA VAL A 9 12.39 -49.99 -11.98
C VAL A 9 12.86 -48.98 -13.02
N VAL A 10 12.49 -49.28 -14.26
CA VAL A 10 12.68 -48.44 -15.45
C VAL A 10 11.80 -47.19 -15.28
N LEU A 11 12.44 -46.04 -15.10
CA LEU A 11 11.80 -44.73 -15.14
C LEU A 11 11.61 -44.32 -16.61
N ILE A 12 10.38 -44.42 -17.10
CA ILE A 12 9.94 -43.73 -18.30
C ILE A 12 9.78 -42.25 -17.92
N TYR A 13 10.71 -41.41 -18.37
CA TYR A 13 10.59 -39.97 -18.31
C TYR A 13 9.57 -39.51 -19.36
N SER A 14 8.37 -39.10 -18.93
CA SER A 14 7.54 -38.17 -19.68
C SER A 14 7.58 -36.81 -18.97
N SER A 15 8.39 -35.91 -19.52
CA SER A 15 8.47 -34.51 -19.13
C SER A 15 7.19 -33.77 -19.52
N LEU A 16 6.51 -33.13 -18.56
CA LEU A 16 5.50 -32.11 -18.87
C LEU A 16 5.75 -30.83 -18.05
N PHE A 17 6.24 -29.86 -18.83
CA PHE A 17 6.48 -28.44 -18.66
C PHE A 17 5.71 -27.69 -17.56
N ALA A 18 6.46 -26.95 -16.74
CA ALA A 18 6.00 -25.78 -16.00
C ALA A 18 5.94 -24.58 -16.96
N GLN A 19 4.81 -23.87 -16.99
CA GLN A 19 4.64 -22.68 -17.84
C GLN A 19 5.15 -21.43 -17.11
N THR A 20 6.20 -20.85 -17.66
CA THR A 20 6.95 -19.67 -17.18
C THR A 20 6.23 -18.35 -17.50
N ASN A 21 6.59 -17.30 -16.74
CA ASN A 21 6.38 -15.88 -17.07
C ASN A 21 6.35 -15.64 -18.59
N SER A 22 5.23 -15.12 -19.11
CA SER A 22 4.96 -15.14 -20.56
C SER A 22 5.94 -14.33 -21.43
N ASN A 23 6.89 -13.58 -20.83
CA ASN A 23 7.88 -12.80 -21.56
C ASN A 23 9.34 -12.98 -21.10
N THR A 24 9.61 -13.57 -19.95
CA THR A 24 11.00 -13.81 -19.51
C THR A 24 11.51 -15.08 -20.16
N ILE A 25 12.57 -14.96 -20.97
CA ILE A 25 13.20 -16.09 -21.68
C ILE A 25 14.18 -16.80 -20.73
N PHE A 26 14.99 -16.01 -20.04
CA PHE A 26 16.01 -16.51 -19.12
C PHE A 26 16.35 -15.42 -18.11
N GLU A 27 16.52 -15.76 -16.84
CA GLU A 27 17.03 -14.85 -15.82
C GLU A 27 17.87 -15.63 -14.82
N ASP A 28 19.03 -15.07 -14.48
CA ASP A 28 19.90 -15.57 -13.42
C ASP A 28 20.56 -14.40 -12.69
N ASN A 29 20.38 -14.37 -11.37
CA ASN A 29 20.91 -13.36 -10.45
C ASN A 29 22.06 -13.94 -9.59
N PHE A 30 22.53 -15.16 -9.90
CA PHE A 30 23.69 -15.81 -9.29
C PHE A 30 23.67 -15.85 -7.75
N TYR A 31 22.49 -15.96 -7.13
CA TYR A 31 22.35 -16.29 -5.70
C TYR A 31 22.67 -17.77 -5.41
N SER A 32 22.56 -18.62 -6.42
CA SER A 32 22.97 -20.03 -6.42
C SER A 32 23.22 -20.49 -7.85
N ASN A 33 24.02 -21.54 -8.08
CA ASN A 33 24.29 -22.08 -9.42
C ASN A 33 23.15 -22.98 -9.96
N ILE A 34 21.89 -22.62 -9.72
CA ILE A 34 20.72 -23.44 -10.10
C ILE A 34 20.53 -23.56 -11.63
N LYS A 35 21.10 -22.63 -12.40
CA LYS A 35 21.09 -22.66 -13.87
C LYS A 35 22.31 -23.38 -14.45
N ASP A 36 23.07 -24.11 -13.65
CA ASP A 36 24.17 -24.98 -14.10
C ASP A 36 25.20 -24.24 -14.96
N TRP A 37 25.63 -23.06 -14.50
CA TRP A 37 26.80 -22.40 -15.08
C TRP A 37 28.05 -23.21 -14.74
N SER A 38 29.07 -23.13 -15.60
CA SER A 38 30.33 -23.84 -15.36
C SER A 38 30.90 -23.48 -13.99
N GLU A 39 31.30 -24.49 -13.21
CA GLU A 39 31.96 -24.36 -11.90
C GLU A 39 33.28 -25.13 -11.87
N GLY A 40 34.16 -24.73 -10.95
CA GLY A 40 35.46 -25.37 -10.73
C GLY A 40 36.64 -24.48 -11.09
N SER A 41 37.83 -24.92 -10.71
CA SER A 41 39.08 -24.18 -10.90
C SER A 41 40.17 -25.13 -11.37
N ASP A 42 40.83 -24.78 -12.48
CA ASP A 42 42.01 -25.47 -13.00
C ASP A 42 43.14 -24.47 -13.32
N GLU A 43 44.22 -24.93 -13.93
CA GLU A 43 45.36 -24.07 -14.31
C GLU A 43 45.00 -22.99 -15.35
N LYS A 44 43.91 -23.16 -16.12
CA LYS A 44 43.53 -22.30 -17.24
C LYS A 44 42.43 -21.31 -16.88
N ARG A 45 41.55 -21.65 -15.93
CA ARG A 45 40.39 -20.84 -15.55
C ARG A 45 39.86 -21.16 -14.16
N SER A 46 38.98 -20.32 -13.65
CA SER A 46 38.13 -20.64 -12.52
C SER A 46 36.77 -20.00 -12.62
N PHE A 47 35.74 -20.75 -12.25
CA PHE A 47 34.37 -20.32 -12.18
C PHE A 47 33.75 -20.70 -10.85
N PHE A 48 33.02 -19.76 -10.24
CA PHE A 48 32.24 -20.04 -9.04
C PHE A 48 31.17 -18.95 -8.85
N VAL A 49 30.07 -19.35 -8.21
CA VAL A 49 29.04 -18.42 -7.76
C VAL A 49 29.27 -18.08 -6.30
N GLN A 50 29.37 -16.79 -5.97
CA GLN A 50 29.51 -16.34 -4.58
C GLN A 50 28.97 -14.92 -4.42
N ASP A 51 28.27 -14.65 -3.32
CA ASP A 51 27.78 -13.32 -2.93
C ASP A 51 26.91 -12.63 -4.01
N GLY A 52 26.14 -13.40 -4.79
CA GLY A 52 25.31 -12.88 -5.87
C GLY A 52 26.06 -12.59 -7.17
N TYR A 53 27.31 -13.06 -7.31
CA TYR A 53 28.10 -12.90 -8.54
C TYR A 53 28.54 -14.24 -9.11
N TYR A 54 28.49 -14.37 -10.44
CA TYR A 54 29.24 -15.39 -11.17
C TYR A 54 30.65 -14.87 -11.48
N TYR A 55 31.64 -15.39 -10.76
CA TYR A 55 33.03 -15.06 -10.98
C TYR A 55 33.61 -15.92 -12.11
N PHE A 56 34.18 -15.26 -13.11
CA PHE A 56 34.90 -15.90 -14.20
C PHE A 56 36.31 -15.33 -14.26
N SER A 57 37.30 -16.16 -13.92
CA SER A 57 38.72 -15.86 -14.09
C SER A 57 39.31 -16.67 -15.24
N HIS A 58 39.79 -16.00 -16.28
CA HIS A 58 40.63 -16.63 -17.30
C HIS A 58 42.10 -16.41 -16.91
N LYS A 59 42.88 -17.51 -16.81
CA LYS A 59 44.24 -17.49 -16.23
C LYS A 59 45.36 -17.48 -17.28
N ARG A 60 45.04 -17.70 -18.57
CA ARG A 60 46.02 -17.74 -19.67
C ARG A 60 46.27 -16.33 -20.24
N ASP A 61 47.52 -16.06 -20.62
CA ASP A 61 47.91 -14.76 -21.20
C ASP A 61 47.51 -14.58 -22.67
N LYS A 62 46.94 -15.61 -23.31
CA LYS A 62 46.45 -15.61 -24.70
C LYS A 62 45.12 -16.34 -24.84
N ASN A 63 44.43 -16.08 -25.95
CA ASN A 63 43.12 -16.65 -26.34
C ASN A 63 41.93 -16.16 -25.50
N SER A 64 40.73 -16.51 -25.95
CA SER A 64 39.48 -16.29 -25.24
C SER A 64 39.05 -17.55 -24.48
N TRP A 65 38.20 -17.34 -23.47
CA TRP A 65 37.43 -18.41 -22.85
C TRP A 65 35.99 -17.95 -22.70
N LEU A 66 35.05 -18.89 -22.85
CA LEU A 66 33.62 -18.62 -22.77
C LEU A 66 32.98 -19.45 -21.66
N ALA A 67 31.98 -18.85 -21.00
CA ALA A 67 31.03 -19.54 -20.15
C ALA A 67 29.63 -19.19 -20.65
N HIS A 68 28.78 -20.17 -20.89
CA HIS A 68 27.50 -19.94 -21.55
C HIS A 68 26.42 -20.89 -21.05
N GLN A 69 25.16 -20.50 -21.24
CA GLN A 69 24.01 -21.35 -21.02
C GLN A 69 23.03 -21.26 -22.20
N ALA A 70 22.22 -22.29 -22.40
CA ALA A 70 21.13 -22.29 -23.37
C ALA A 70 20.03 -21.31 -22.96
N MET A 71 19.67 -20.41 -23.85
CA MET A 71 18.55 -19.48 -23.76
C MET A 71 17.72 -19.59 -25.05
N ASP A 72 16.55 -20.22 -24.98
CA ASP A 72 15.67 -20.45 -26.13
C ASP A 72 14.97 -19.17 -26.60
N ILE A 73 15.74 -18.27 -27.21
CA ILE A 73 15.25 -17.01 -27.77
C ILE A 73 14.61 -17.26 -29.14
N ASP A 74 13.30 -17.04 -29.22
CA ASP A 74 12.53 -16.95 -30.47
C ASP A 74 12.91 -15.66 -31.20
N SER A 75 13.83 -15.79 -32.15
CA SER A 75 14.35 -14.67 -32.94
C SER A 75 13.31 -13.97 -33.82
N SER A 76 12.10 -14.54 -34.01
CA SER A 76 10.99 -13.87 -34.69
C SER A 76 10.42 -12.72 -33.86
N LYS A 77 10.49 -12.82 -32.53
CA LYS A 77 10.02 -11.80 -31.59
C LYS A 77 11.10 -10.76 -31.34
N ASP A 78 10.68 -9.59 -30.86
CA ASP A 78 11.60 -8.60 -30.35
C ASP A 78 12.03 -9.00 -28.94
N PHE A 79 13.31 -8.84 -28.62
CA PHE A 79 13.88 -9.32 -27.37
C PHE A 79 15.02 -8.42 -26.89
N LYS A 80 15.35 -8.53 -25.60
CA LYS A 80 16.48 -7.83 -24.99
C LYS A 80 17.25 -8.78 -24.10
N ILE A 81 18.59 -8.76 -24.24
CA ILE A 81 19.56 -9.45 -23.39
C ILE A 81 20.35 -8.37 -22.65
N GLU A 82 20.40 -8.45 -21.32
CA GLU A 82 21.12 -7.50 -20.48
C GLU A 82 21.91 -8.20 -19.38
N THR A 83 23.08 -7.63 -19.06
CA THR A 83 23.93 -8.10 -17.97
C THR A 83 24.68 -6.93 -17.34
N LYS A 84 25.11 -7.12 -16.08
CA LYS A 84 26.01 -6.21 -15.38
C LYS A 84 27.30 -6.93 -15.01
N ILE A 85 28.42 -6.41 -15.49
CA ILE A 85 29.75 -7.02 -15.35
C ILE A 85 30.68 -6.08 -14.59
N LYS A 86 31.25 -6.57 -13.49
CA LYS A 86 32.36 -5.97 -12.77
C LYS A 86 33.68 -6.50 -13.30
N LYS A 87 34.56 -5.62 -13.77
CA LYS A 87 35.96 -5.98 -14.04
C LYS A 87 36.67 -6.11 -12.70
N VAL A 88 37.02 -7.32 -12.27
CA VAL A 88 37.63 -7.55 -10.96
C VAL A 88 39.13 -7.28 -11.00
N SER A 89 39.83 -7.86 -11.98
CA SER A 89 41.29 -7.69 -12.14
C SER A 89 41.77 -8.11 -13.54
N GLY A 90 43.04 -7.84 -13.86
CA GLY A 90 43.73 -8.32 -15.06
C GLY A 90 44.07 -7.25 -16.10
N VAL A 91 44.40 -7.71 -17.31
CA VAL A 91 44.80 -6.88 -18.45
C VAL A 91 43.70 -5.87 -18.85
N GLN A 92 44.09 -4.67 -19.32
CA GLN A 92 43.16 -3.57 -19.59
C GLN A 92 42.78 -3.45 -21.08
N ASP A 93 43.66 -3.89 -21.96
CA ASP A 93 43.61 -3.78 -23.43
C ASP A 93 42.89 -4.96 -24.11
N TYR A 94 42.36 -5.91 -23.33
CA TYR A 94 41.66 -7.08 -23.85
C TYR A 94 40.18 -7.13 -23.46
N GLY A 95 39.38 -7.61 -24.42
CA GLY A 95 37.93 -7.66 -24.31
C GLY A 95 37.38 -8.65 -23.30
N PHE A 96 36.32 -8.25 -22.61
CA PHE A 96 35.40 -9.10 -21.87
C PHE A 96 33.96 -8.61 -22.14
N GLY A 97 32.96 -9.48 -22.06
CA GLY A 97 31.59 -9.07 -22.32
C GLY A 97 30.65 -10.23 -22.62
N LEU A 98 29.65 -9.97 -23.45
CA LEU A 98 28.59 -10.92 -23.82
C LEU A 98 28.97 -11.73 -25.07
N THR A 99 28.62 -13.02 -25.06
CA THR A 99 28.40 -13.82 -26.28
C THR A 99 26.91 -14.14 -26.41
N PHE A 100 26.36 -14.11 -27.62
CA PHE A 100 24.96 -14.47 -27.87
C PHE A 100 24.78 -15.11 -29.24
N GLY A 101 23.69 -15.88 -29.39
CA GLY A 101 23.38 -16.57 -30.64
C GLY A 101 24.35 -17.69 -30.97
N ARG A 102 25.04 -18.25 -29.96
CA ARG A 102 26.13 -19.21 -30.16
C ARG A 102 25.58 -20.60 -30.50
N LEU A 103 26.06 -21.17 -31.61
CA LEU A 103 25.82 -22.56 -32.01
C LEU A 103 26.99 -23.45 -31.63
N ASP A 104 28.22 -23.04 -31.92
CA ASP A 104 29.50 -23.75 -31.69
C ASP A 104 30.64 -22.72 -31.62
N ASN A 105 31.91 -23.13 -31.79
CA ASN A 105 33.05 -22.20 -31.77
C ASN A 105 33.17 -21.38 -33.07
N ASP A 106 32.47 -21.79 -34.12
CA ASP A 106 32.59 -21.26 -35.47
C ASP A 106 31.44 -20.31 -35.79
N ASN A 107 30.39 -20.28 -34.97
CA ASN A 107 29.13 -19.59 -35.21
C ASN A 107 28.58 -18.90 -33.95
N GLU A 108 28.88 -17.61 -33.75
CA GLU A 108 28.42 -16.80 -32.61
C GLU A 108 28.62 -15.29 -32.79
N TYR A 109 27.95 -14.47 -31.94
CA TYR A 109 28.14 -13.02 -31.86
C TYR A 109 28.76 -12.62 -30.53
N TRP A 110 29.74 -11.72 -30.56
CA TRP A 110 30.34 -11.14 -29.34
C TRP A 110 30.12 -9.63 -29.26
N PHE A 111 29.76 -9.17 -28.07
CA PHE A 111 29.73 -7.76 -27.70
C PHE A 111 30.67 -7.55 -26.50
N GLN A 112 31.84 -6.97 -26.76
CA GLN A 112 32.93 -6.86 -25.79
C GLN A 112 33.27 -5.42 -25.48
N ILE A 113 33.66 -5.19 -24.23
CA ILE A 113 34.32 -3.97 -23.75
C ILE A 113 35.71 -4.32 -23.21
N SER A 114 36.57 -3.32 -23.11
CA SER A 114 37.92 -3.41 -22.56
C SER A 114 38.05 -2.50 -21.34
N GLY A 115 39.05 -2.77 -20.51
CA GLY A 115 39.33 -1.97 -19.31
C GLY A 115 39.84 -0.56 -19.61
N ASN A 116 40.33 -0.30 -20.82
CA ASN A 116 40.83 1.00 -21.29
C ASN A 116 39.83 1.76 -22.20
N GLY A 117 38.54 1.44 -22.11
CA GLY A 117 37.49 2.30 -22.69
C GLY A 117 37.14 2.02 -24.16
N TYR A 118 37.52 0.86 -24.71
CA TYR A 118 37.12 0.44 -26.06
C TYR A 118 36.02 -0.61 -26.02
N TYR A 119 35.13 -0.59 -27.01
CA TYR A 119 34.22 -1.70 -27.31
C TYR A 119 34.41 -2.22 -28.73
N ARG A 120 33.95 -3.45 -28.96
CA ARG A 120 33.81 -4.03 -30.30
C ARG A 120 32.58 -4.94 -30.37
N ILE A 121 32.12 -5.15 -31.59
CA ILE A 121 31.08 -6.13 -31.93
C ILE A 121 31.62 -6.97 -33.07
N LEU A 122 31.58 -8.29 -32.94
CA LEU A 122 32.05 -9.21 -33.96
C LEU A 122 31.13 -10.42 -34.07
N LYS A 123 31.24 -11.12 -35.19
CA LYS A 123 30.63 -12.44 -35.38
C LYS A 123 31.68 -13.44 -35.86
N TYR A 124 31.45 -14.70 -35.55
CA TYR A 124 32.02 -15.86 -36.24
C TYR A 124 30.89 -16.49 -37.04
N GLU A 125 31.14 -16.80 -38.30
CA GLU A 125 30.24 -17.51 -39.19
C GLU A 125 31.06 -18.53 -39.97
N ASN A 126 30.79 -19.82 -39.79
CA ASN A 126 31.61 -20.92 -40.34
C ASN A 126 33.12 -20.79 -40.05
N GLY A 127 33.48 -20.22 -38.88
CA GLY A 127 34.86 -20.02 -38.44
C GLY A 127 35.46 -18.68 -38.89
N ASP A 128 34.83 -18.00 -39.84
CA ASP A 128 35.30 -16.71 -40.33
C ASP A 128 34.92 -15.58 -39.37
N LYS A 129 35.95 -14.91 -38.86
CA LYS A 129 35.79 -13.77 -37.95
C LYS A 129 35.50 -12.50 -38.74
N THR A 130 34.35 -11.89 -38.48
CA THR A 130 33.99 -10.57 -39.03
C THR A 130 33.79 -9.55 -37.91
N ASP A 131 34.57 -8.46 -37.93
CA ASP A 131 34.36 -7.30 -37.05
C ASP A 131 33.20 -6.43 -37.59
N ILE A 132 32.00 -6.63 -37.05
CA ILE A 132 30.82 -5.77 -37.31
C ILE A 132 31.12 -4.33 -36.88
N LYS A 133 31.77 -4.19 -35.74
CA LYS A 133 32.31 -2.95 -35.22
C LYS A 133 33.71 -3.21 -34.68
N LYS A 134 34.72 -2.70 -35.40
CA LYS A 134 36.13 -2.70 -34.95
C LYS A 134 36.26 -1.98 -33.60
N TRP A 135 37.33 -2.28 -32.87
CA TRP A 135 37.66 -1.63 -31.60
C TRP A 135 37.52 -0.10 -31.72
N THR A 136 36.59 0.45 -30.96
CA THR A 136 36.22 1.86 -30.99
C THR A 136 36.15 2.37 -29.55
N THR A 137 36.75 3.52 -29.27
CA THR A 137 36.64 4.18 -27.98
C THR A 137 35.19 4.58 -27.68
N SER A 138 34.74 4.40 -26.44
CA SER A 138 33.46 4.92 -25.97
C SER A 138 33.61 5.48 -24.57
N SER A 139 33.27 6.77 -24.42
CA SER A 139 33.22 7.43 -23.12
C SER A 139 32.14 6.88 -22.18
N PHE A 140 31.26 6.00 -22.67
CA PHE A 140 30.24 5.35 -21.85
C PHE A 140 30.78 4.15 -21.07
N ILE A 141 32.00 3.69 -21.35
CA ILE A 141 32.65 2.60 -20.61
C ILE A 141 33.30 3.18 -19.36
N LYS A 142 33.03 2.57 -18.21
CA LYS A 142 33.81 2.81 -16.99
C LYS A 142 35.08 1.97 -17.06
N GLU A 143 36.22 2.64 -16.99
CA GLU A 143 37.56 2.07 -17.17
C GLU A 143 38.16 1.54 -15.87
N GLY A 144 39.12 0.62 -15.99
CA GLY A 144 39.93 0.11 -14.88
C GLY A 144 39.35 -1.10 -14.14
N ASN A 145 40.19 -1.67 -13.26
CA ASN A 145 39.77 -2.71 -12.33
C ASN A 145 38.87 -2.12 -11.24
N GLY A 146 37.82 -2.85 -10.87
CA GLY A 146 36.74 -2.39 -10.00
C GLY A 146 35.56 -1.77 -10.75
N ALA A 147 35.74 -1.40 -12.03
CA ALA A 147 34.68 -0.78 -12.83
C ALA A 147 33.52 -1.75 -13.12
N ILE A 148 32.30 -1.21 -13.05
CA ILE A 148 31.07 -1.95 -13.28
C ILE A 148 30.33 -1.36 -14.48
N ASN A 149 30.13 -2.19 -15.49
CA ASN A 149 29.49 -1.81 -16.75
C ASN A 149 28.26 -2.69 -17.03
N ASN A 150 27.17 -2.07 -17.46
CA ASN A 150 26.00 -2.77 -17.98
C ASN A 150 26.13 -2.91 -19.50
N LEU A 151 25.96 -4.12 -20.02
CA LEU A 151 25.92 -4.40 -21.46
C LEU A 151 24.52 -4.87 -21.86
N THR A 152 24.02 -4.34 -22.97
CA THR A 152 22.70 -4.71 -23.48
C THR A 152 22.74 -4.93 -24.99
N VAL A 153 22.08 -6.01 -25.42
CA VAL A 153 21.75 -6.31 -26.81
C VAL A 153 20.24 -6.34 -26.95
N GLU A 154 19.68 -5.45 -27.76
CA GLU A 154 18.25 -5.37 -28.05
C GLU A 154 17.99 -5.72 -29.51
N LYS A 155 17.09 -6.65 -29.79
CA LYS A 155 16.53 -6.87 -31.12
C LYS A 155 15.15 -6.22 -31.18
N SER A 156 15.02 -5.17 -31.98
CA SER A 156 13.75 -4.50 -32.26
C SER A 156 13.75 -3.88 -33.66
N ASN A 157 12.57 -3.81 -34.29
CA ASN A 157 12.40 -3.27 -35.65
C ASN A 157 13.39 -3.89 -36.67
N ASN A 158 13.58 -5.20 -36.61
CA ASN A 158 14.49 -5.95 -37.49
C ASN A 158 15.96 -5.46 -37.46
N LYS A 159 16.41 -4.94 -36.31
CA LYS A 159 17.80 -4.55 -36.05
C LYS A 159 18.26 -5.03 -34.68
N TYR A 160 19.55 -5.34 -34.56
CA TYR A 160 20.22 -5.41 -33.28
C TYR A 160 20.74 -4.02 -32.89
N LYS A 161 20.53 -3.62 -31.64
CA LYS A 161 21.02 -2.39 -31.03
C LYS A 161 21.82 -2.74 -29.79
N PHE A 162 22.96 -2.09 -29.65
CA PHE A 162 23.94 -2.35 -28.60
C PHE A 162 24.05 -1.14 -27.70
N TYR A 163 24.03 -1.37 -26.39
CA TYR A 163 24.12 -0.31 -25.39
C TYR A 163 25.17 -0.64 -24.33
N ILE A 164 25.87 0.40 -23.88
CA ILE A 164 26.82 0.35 -22.76
C ILE A 164 26.33 1.36 -21.72
N ASN A 165 26.11 0.91 -20.49
CA ASN A 165 25.61 1.75 -19.40
C ASN A 165 24.36 2.55 -19.79
N GLY A 166 23.45 1.91 -20.53
CA GLY A 166 22.20 2.51 -21.04
C GLY A 166 22.37 3.41 -22.27
N SER A 167 23.60 3.71 -22.70
CA SER A 167 23.87 4.56 -23.86
C SER A 167 24.02 3.73 -25.13
N PHE A 168 23.32 4.14 -26.19
CA PHE A 168 23.42 3.50 -27.50
C PHE A 168 24.83 3.66 -28.07
N VAL A 169 25.43 2.56 -28.51
CA VAL A 169 26.78 2.58 -29.10
C VAL A 169 26.83 2.12 -30.55
N HIS A 170 25.92 1.23 -30.96
CA HIS A 170 25.89 0.73 -32.34
C HIS A 170 24.57 0.03 -32.66
N SER A 171 24.26 -0.09 -33.95
CA SER A 171 23.20 -0.98 -34.44
C SER A 171 23.61 -1.67 -35.73
N MET A 172 23.13 -2.88 -35.94
CA MET A 172 23.26 -3.61 -37.20
C MET A 172 21.90 -4.19 -37.64
N PRO A 173 21.71 -4.50 -38.93
CA PRO A 173 20.55 -5.26 -39.38
C PRO A 173 20.39 -6.57 -38.62
N PHE A 174 19.15 -6.99 -38.39
CA PHE A 174 18.90 -8.30 -37.80
C PHE A 174 19.38 -9.40 -38.76
N SER A 175 20.16 -10.31 -38.21
CA SER A 175 20.52 -11.59 -38.82
C SER A 175 20.10 -12.67 -37.83
N LYS A 176 19.67 -13.82 -38.34
CA LYS A 176 19.19 -14.91 -37.47
C LYS A 176 20.30 -15.32 -36.48
N LEU A 177 19.91 -15.68 -35.26
CA LEU A 177 20.83 -16.26 -34.29
C LEU A 177 21.31 -17.62 -34.83
N PHE A 178 22.62 -17.90 -34.76
CA PHE A 178 23.16 -19.19 -35.21
C PHE A 178 22.70 -20.34 -34.30
N GLY A 179 22.66 -20.08 -32.99
CA GLY A 179 22.22 -21.04 -31.99
C GLY A 179 21.60 -20.38 -30.77
N LYS A 180 21.30 -21.21 -29.77
CA LYS A 180 20.51 -20.85 -28.59
C LYS A 180 21.37 -20.43 -27.40
N ARG A 181 22.70 -20.44 -27.49
CA ARG A 181 23.56 -20.18 -26.32
C ARG A 181 23.90 -18.70 -26.17
N VAL A 182 23.86 -18.24 -24.93
CA VAL A 182 24.20 -16.88 -24.50
C VAL A 182 25.07 -16.98 -23.25
N GLY A 183 26.01 -16.06 -23.08
CA GLY A 183 26.93 -16.10 -21.96
C GLY A 183 27.96 -15.00 -21.98
N PHE A 184 29.12 -15.30 -21.43
CA PHE A 184 30.21 -14.38 -21.23
C PHE A 184 31.46 -14.85 -21.93
N VAL A 185 32.21 -13.89 -22.46
CA VAL A 185 33.52 -14.11 -23.06
C VAL A 185 34.55 -13.27 -22.32
N VAL A 186 35.70 -13.88 -22.01
CA VAL A 186 36.83 -13.23 -21.35
C VAL A 186 38.10 -13.55 -22.14
N ASN A 187 38.78 -12.51 -22.64
CA ASN A 187 40.03 -12.67 -23.40
C ASN A 187 41.24 -12.47 -22.49
N ASN A 188 42.25 -13.33 -22.62
CA ASN A 188 43.54 -13.22 -21.93
C ASN A 188 43.37 -13.16 -20.38
N LYS A 189 44.45 -12.89 -19.65
CA LYS A 189 44.49 -13.07 -18.20
C LYS A 189 43.73 -11.97 -17.47
N GLN A 190 42.45 -12.22 -17.17
CA GLN A 190 41.61 -11.30 -16.42
C GLN A 190 40.45 -12.01 -15.69
N LYS A 191 39.92 -11.32 -14.67
CA LYS A 191 38.81 -11.78 -13.84
C LYS A 191 37.65 -10.78 -13.93
N ILE A 192 36.46 -11.31 -14.14
CA ILE A 192 35.20 -10.58 -14.07
C ILE A 192 34.27 -11.19 -13.02
N GLY A 193 33.35 -10.40 -12.50
CA GLY A 193 32.21 -10.84 -11.72
C GLY A 193 30.93 -10.38 -12.42
N VAL A 194 30.02 -11.29 -12.72
CA VAL A 194 28.73 -10.98 -13.33
C VAL A 194 27.66 -10.95 -12.26
N ASP A 195 26.97 -9.82 -12.11
CA ASP A 195 25.91 -9.60 -11.11
C ASP A 195 24.60 -10.31 -11.53
N TYR A 196 24.20 -10.15 -12.79
CA TYR A 196 23.05 -10.87 -13.34
C TYR A 196 23.15 -11.01 -14.86
N ILE A 197 22.36 -11.93 -15.42
CA ILE A 197 22.03 -11.97 -16.84
C ILE A 197 20.54 -12.21 -17.03
N LYS A 198 19.93 -11.43 -17.92
CA LYS A 198 18.50 -11.50 -18.20
C LYS A 198 18.24 -11.42 -19.70
N ALA A 199 17.38 -12.29 -20.20
CA ALA A 199 16.83 -12.28 -21.55
C ALA A 199 15.30 -12.30 -21.47
N TYR A 200 14.64 -11.40 -22.20
CA TYR A 200 13.18 -11.32 -22.22
C TYR A 200 12.68 -10.81 -23.57
N TYR A 201 11.47 -11.22 -23.95
CA TYR A 201 10.76 -10.65 -25.08
C TYR A 201 10.31 -9.23 -24.73
N LEU A 202 10.48 -8.33 -25.69
CA LEU A 202 9.89 -7.01 -25.62
C LEU A 202 8.39 -7.18 -25.90
N ASN A 203 7.57 -7.03 -24.86
CA ASN A 203 6.14 -6.91 -25.04
C ASN A 203 5.85 -5.79 -26.02
N LYS A 204 5.00 -6.07 -27.02
CA LYS A 204 4.42 -5.03 -27.88
C LYS A 204 3.68 -3.94 -27.09
N ASP A 205 3.47 -4.10 -25.78
CA ASP A 205 2.94 -3.05 -24.89
C ASP A 205 3.93 -1.94 -24.53
N HIS A 206 5.23 -2.08 -24.82
CA HIS A 206 6.16 -0.93 -24.90
C HIS A 206 6.23 -0.32 -26.32
N ASN A 207 5.36 -0.78 -27.21
CA ASN A 207 5.09 -0.25 -28.53
C ASN A 207 3.57 -0.22 -28.80
N LEU A 208 2.77 0.29 -27.87
CA LEU A 208 1.34 0.54 -28.13
C LEU A 208 1.09 1.59 -29.24
N PHE A 209 2.14 2.14 -29.85
CA PHE A 209 2.03 3.09 -30.94
C PHE A 209 2.80 2.73 -32.21
N ALA A 210 3.57 1.63 -32.26
CA ALA A 210 4.36 1.33 -33.47
C ALA A 210 3.52 0.99 -34.72
N ASN A 211 2.24 0.65 -34.54
CA ASN A 211 1.38 0.31 -35.67
C ASN A 211 0.45 1.45 -36.12
N ASN A 212 0.40 2.60 -35.44
CA ASN A 212 -0.46 3.74 -35.79
C ASN A 212 0.09 5.13 -35.36
N SER A 213 1.37 5.23 -35.03
CA SER A 213 2.02 6.51 -34.73
C SER A 213 2.45 7.23 -36.00
N THR A 214 2.09 8.50 -36.14
CA THR A 214 2.61 9.35 -37.21
C THR A 214 3.69 10.25 -36.64
N VAL A 215 4.91 10.16 -37.17
CA VAL A 215 5.94 11.17 -36.91
C VAL A 215 5.46 12.47 -37.55
N PHE A 216 5.10 13.43 -36.72
CA PHE A 216 4.61 14.74 -37.14
C PHE A 216 5.76 15.67 -37.51
N TYR A 217 6.84 15.59 -36.74
CA TYR A 217 8.01 16.42 -36.90
C TYR A 217 9.23 15.63 -36.45
N GLU A 218 10.28 15.65 -37.25
CA GLU A 218 11.57 15.06 -36.91
C GLU A 218 12.67 15.98 -37.41
N GLU A 219 13.65 16.23 -36.55
CA GLU A 219 14.79 17.08 -36.82
C GLU A 219 16.03 16.35 -36.32
N ASN A 220 16.87 15.92 -37.26
CA ASN A 220 18.10 15.17 -37.00
C ASN A 220 19.35 16.06 -37.09
N PHE A 221 19.18 17.34 -37.39
CA PHE A 221 20.22 18.36 -37.58
C PHE A 221 21.30 17.97 -38.59
N SER A 222 20.97 17.16 -39.59
CA SER A 222 21.90 16.85 -40.69
C SER A 222 22.10 18.03 -41.66
N ASN A 223 21.13 18.94 -41.71
CA ASN A 223 21.17 20.20 -42.45
C ASN A 223 20.36 21.27 -41.68
N ASN A 224 20.26 22.48 -42.22
CA ASN A 224 19.46 23.55 -41.61
C ASN A 224 18.20 23.89 -42.42
N ASP A 225 17.57 22.91 -43.09
CA ASP A 225 16.36 23.12 -43.90
C ASP A 225 15.17 23.60 -43.05
N ASN A 226 15.28 23.42 -41.73
CA ASN A 226 14.34 23.88 -40.74
C ASN A 226 14.72 25.24 -40.13
N ASP A 227 15.59 26.04 -40.74
CA ASP A 227 15.87 27.42 -40.32
C ASP A 227 16.12 27.58 -38.81
N TRP A 228 16.86 26.65 -38.21
CA TRP A 228 17.31 26.85 -36.83
C TRP A 228 18.27 28.03 -36.82
N LEU A 229 18.22 28.79 -35.72
CA LEU A 229 19.04 29.96 -35.54
C LEU A 229 20.53 29.56 -35.58
N ILE A 230 21.31 30.08 -36.53
CA ILE A 230 22.76 29.89 -36.61
C ILE A 230 23.43 31.26 -36.49
N GLY A 231 24.56 31.33 -35.80
CA GLY A 231 25.34 32.55 -35.67
C GLY A 231 25.93 32.72 -34.28
N SER A 232 26.82 33.70 -34.15
CA SER A 232 27.52 34.00 -32.91
C SER A 232 27.35 35.47 -32.55
N SER A 233 27.17 35.75 -31.27
CA SER A 233 27.20 37.09 -30.70
C SER A 233 28.02 37.09 -29.41
N LYS A 234 28.13 38.24 -28.75
CA LYS A 234 28.77 38.37 -27.44
C LYS A 234 28.08 37.54 -26.34
N ASP A 235 26.77 37.29 -26.48
CA ASP A 235 25.96 36.67 -25.42
C ASP A 235 25.65 35.19 -25.67
N ARG A 236 25.77 34.72 -26.92
CA ARG A 236 25.34 33.37 -27.31
C ARG A 236 25.95 32.94 -28.63
N GLU A 237 25.91 31.64 -28.88
CA GLU A 237 26.34 31.06 -30.13
C GLU A 237 25.55 29.81 -30.47
N TYR A 238 25.20 29.70 -31.75
CA TYR A 238 24.46 28.60 -32.33
C TYR A 238 25.21 28.07 -33.54
N GLN A 239 25.44 26.76 -33.57
CA GLN A 239 26.14 26.10 -34.68
C GLN A 239 25.45 24.79 -35.01
N LEU A 240 25.30 24.49 -36.30
CA LEU A 240 24.91 23.17 -36.76
C LEU A 240 26.16 22.48 -37.34
N LYS A 241 26.56 21.35 -36.75
CA LYS A 241 27.69 20.55 -37.25
C LYS A 241 27.60 19.11 -36.77
N ASN A 242 28.03 18.17 -37.62
CA ASN A 242 28.09 16.74 -37.31
C ASN A 242 26.74 16.16 -36.83
N GLY A 243 25.62 16.55 -37.46
CA GLY A 243 24.29 16.04 -37.08
C GLY A 243 23.78 16.54 -35.73
N LYS A 244 24.33 17.67 -35.22
CA LYS A 244 23.95 18.22 -33.91
C LYS A 244 23.80 19.73 -33.98
N TYR A 245 22.86 20.23 -33.19
CA TYR A 245 22.66 21.66 -32.95
C TYR A 245 23.30 22.07 -31.63
N TYR A 246 24.33 22.91 -31.69
CA TYR A 246 25.04 23.42 -30.53
C TYR A 246 24.43 24.73 -30.09
N PHE A 247 24.16 24.86 -28.80
CA PHE A 247 23.71 26.09 -28.17
C PHE A 247 24.63 26.43 -27.01
N GLU A 248 25.35 27.53 -27.15
CA GLU A 248 26.18 28.11 -26.10
C GLU A 248 25.56 29.42 -25.61
N HIS A 249 25.34 29.51 -24.30
CA HIS A 249 25.03 30.76 -23.63
C HIS A 249 26.31 31.28 -22.96
N LYS A 250 26.70 32.52 -23.27
CA LYS A 250 28.00 33.10 -22.87
C LYS A 250 27.90 34.00 -21.63
N ARG A 251 26.69 34.45 -21.27
CA ARG A 251 26.47 35.32 -20.10
C ARG A 251 26.58 34.55 -18.80
N LYS A 252 27.10 35.21 -17.75
CA LYS A 252 27.25 34.63 -16.40
C LYS A 252 25.89 34.25 -15.79
N ASP A 253 24.88 35.07 -16.01
CA ASP A 253 23.57 34.98 -15.36
C ASP A 253 22.41 35.02 -16.38
N GLY A 254 21.22 34.61 -15.92
CA GLY A 254 19.99 34.57 -16.71
C GLY A 254 19.87 33.34 -17.60
N SER A 255 18.71 33.19 -18.23
CA SER A 255 18.44 32.11 -19.19
C SER A 255 18.36 32.66 -20.60
N TRP A 256 18.75 31.84 -21.57
CA TRP A 256 18.53 32.12 -22.98
C TRP A 256 17.84 30.93 -23.63
N ASN A 257 16.87 31.24 -24.49
CA ASN A 257 16.04 30.24 -25.15
C ASN A 257 16.27 30.30 -26.66
N THR A 258 16.31 29.15 -27.30
CA THR A 258 16.26 29.00 -28.77
C THR A 258 15.07 28.12 -29.09
N HIS A 259 14.28 28.48 -30.09
CA HIS A 259 13.00 27.85 -30.34
C HIS A 259 12.56 28.04 -31.79
N LYS A 260 11.66 27.17 -32.23
CA LYS A 260 10.98 27.25 -33.53
C LYS A 260 9.46 27.13 -33.33
N GLY A 261 8.69 27.74 -34.21
CA GLY A 261 7.24 27.53 -34.27
C GLY A 261 6.93 26.13 -34.79
N ILE A 262 6.42 25.26 -33.92
CA ILE A 262 5.97 23.90 -34.22
C ILE A 262 4.57 23.70 -33.59
N SER A 263 3.53 23.84 -34.41
CA SER A 263 2.13 23.74 -33.98
C SER A 263 1.72 22.30 -33.72
N ILE A 264 1.92 21.83 -32.50
CA ILE A 264 1.44 20.52 -32.04
C ILE A 264 -0.08 20.60 -31.78
N ASP A 265 -0.84 19.72 -32.43
CA ASP A 265 -2.26 19.50 -32.16
C ASP A 265 -2.45 18.85 -30.78
N THR A 266 -2.72 19.71 -29.80
CA THR A 266 -2.89 19.31 -28.41
C THR A 266 -4.20 18.55 -28.14
N SER A 267 -5.12 18.46 -29.10
CA SER A 267 -6.30 17.59 -28.98
C SER A 267 -5.93 16.11 -29.07
N ARG A 268 -4.84 15.79 -29.78
CA ARG A 268 -4.34 14.43 -29.97
C ARG A 268 -3.39 14.01 -28.85
N ASP A 269 -3.18 12.72 -28.75
CA ASP A 269 -2.10 12.16 -27.96
C ASP A 269 -0.79 12.35 -28.72
N PHE A 270 0.24 12.83 -28.03
CA PHE A 270 1.50 13.17 -28.64
C PHE A 270 2.67 12.83 -27.73
N LYS A 271 3.84 12.69 -28.34
CA LYS A 271 5.12 12.49 -27.65
C LYS A 271 6.15 13.44 -28.25
N ILE A 272 6.85 14.17 -27.40
CA ILE A 272 7.99 15.03 -27.73
C ILE A 272 9.24 14.36 -27.15
N GLU A 273 10.27 14.15 -27.97
CA GLU A 273 11.55 13.58 -27.58
C GLU A 273 12.69 14.49 -28.02
N SER A 274 13.68 14.68 -27.17
CA SER A 274 14.91 15.39 -27.50
C SER A 274 16.08 14.86 -26.66
N ASN A 275 17.23 14.62 -27.29
CA ASN A 275 18.46 14.27 -26.58
C ASN A 275 19.34 15.51 -26.42
N ILE A 276 19.81 15.75 -25.20
CA ILE A 276 20.65 16.91 -24.89
C ILE A 276 21.90 16.45 -24.16
N GLN A 277 23.04 16.72 -24.77
CA GLN A 277 24.35 16.51 -24.16
C GLN A 277 24.89 17.83 -23.62
N LYS A 278 25.26 17.84 -22.35
CA LYS A 278 26.01 18.97 -21.77
C LYS A 278 27.43 18.96 -22.32
N ILE A 279 27.92 20.06 -22.88
CA ILE A 279 29.29 20.14 -23.41
C ILE A 279 30.23 20.77 -22.38
N SER A 280 29.85 21.91 -21.81
CA SER A 280 30.69 22.63 -20.85
C SER A 280 29.88 23.62 -19.99
N GLY A 281 30.53 24.26 -19.00
CA GLY A 281 29.99 25.33 -18.19
C GLY A 281 29.55 24.94 -16.78
N VAL A 282 28.76 25.81 -16.15
CA VAL A 282 28.25 25.66 -14.77
C VAL A 282 27.48 24.35 -14.56
N GLN A 283 27.57 23.76 -13.37
CA GLN A 283 27.01 22.43 -13.08
C GLN A 283 25.67 22.49 -12.32
N ASP A 284 25.37 23.62 -11.71
CA ASP A 284 24.25 23.87 -10.82
C ASP A 284 23.07 24.57 -11.50
N ASN A 285 23.24 25.01 -12.76
CA ASN A 285 22.19 25.73 -13.50
C ASN A 285 21.58 24.88 -14.61
N GLY A 286 20.31 25.16 -14.88
CA GLY A 286 19.46 24.36 -15.75
C GLY A 286 19.79 24.44 -17.23
N TYR A 287 19.62 23.32 -17.92
CA TYR A 287 19.47 23.23 -19.37
C TYR A 287 18.41 22.17 -19.69
N GLY A 288 17.68 22.34 -20.78
CA GLY A 288 16.61 21.39 -21.12
C GLY A 288 15.67 21.87 -22.22
N ILE A 289 14.46 21.33 -22.24
CA ILE A 289 13.46 21.61 -23.26
C ILE A 289 12.43 22.65 -22.79
N ILE A 290 11.97 23.45 -23.73
CA ILE A 290 10.81 24.34 -23.59
C ILE A 290 9.78 24.00 -24.66
N PHE A 291 8.49 24.06 -24.32
CA PHE A 291 7.42 23.73 -25.25
C PHE A 291 6.12 24.46 -24.92
N GLY A 292 5.22 24.53 -25.91
CA GLY A 292 3.96 25.26 -25.77
C GLY A 292 4.14 26.76 -25.52
N ARG A 293 5.29 27.31 -25.93
CA ARG A 293 5.70 28.69 -25.66
C ARG A 293 5.00 29.67 -26.60
N LYS A 294 4.51 30.77 -26.04
CA LYS A 294 4.05 31.95 -26.79
C LYS A 294 5.12 33.05 -26.77
N ASP A 295 5.63 33.34 -25.58
CA ASP A 295 6.59 34.39 -25.24
C ASP A 295 7.32 34.02 -23.94
N ASN A 296 8.08 34.96 -23.35
CA ASN A 296 8.79 34.71 -22.08
C ASN A 296 7.85 34.49 -20.90
N ASP A 297 6.61 34.97 -20.96
CA ASP A 297 5.68 34.96 -19.84
C ASP A 297 4.75 33.73 -19.88
N ASN A 298 4.85 32.92 -20.94
CA ASN A 298 3.90 31.88 -21.28
C ASN A 298 4.60 30.68 -21.94
N GLU A 299 5.07 29.71 -21.13
CA GLU A 299 5.77 28.51 -21.61
C GLU A 299 5.76 27.35 -20.62
N PHE A 300 6.01 26.13 -21.11
CA PHE A 300 6.38 24.98 -20.28
C PHE A 300 7.89 24.77 -20.33
N VAL A 301 8.48 24.42 -19.19
CA VAL A 301 9.93 24.31 -19.03
C VAL A 301 10.28 23.01 -18.28
N PHE A 302 11.22 22.24 -18.83
CA PHE A 302 11.74 21.02 -18.23
C PHE A 302 13.27 21.00 -18.32
N LEU A 303 13.94 21.17 -17.18
CA LEU A 303 15.39 21.36 -17.09
C LEU A 303 16.04 20.27 -16.23
N VAL A 304 17.32 20.02 -16.51
CA VAL A 304 18.25 19.30 -15.63
C VAL A 304 19.49 20.14 -15.36
N THR A 305 20.21 19.85 -14.28
CA THR A 305 21.51 20.42 -13.95
C THR A 305 22.63 19.40 -14.21
N GLY A 306 23.87 19.88 -14.34
CA GLY A 306 25.06 19.02 -14.41
C GLY A 306 25.33 18.22 -13.13
N ASN A 307 24.86 18.67 -11.96
CA ASN A 307 25.02 17.97 -10.68
C ASN A 307 23.95 16.89 -10.40
N GLY A 308 22.93 16.77 -11.26
CA GLY A 308 21.96 15.66 -11.21
C GLY A 308 20.59 16.01 -10.62
N SER A 309 20.20 17.28 -10.64
CA SER A 309 18.85 17.72 -10.29
C SER A 309 18.00 18.00 -11.54
N TYR A 310 16.67 17.96 -11.39
CA TYR A 310 15.73 18.38 -12.43
C TYR A 310 14.66 19.32 -11.87
N LYS A 311 14.10 20.18 -12.73
CA LYS A 311 13.01 21.11 -12.43
C LYS A 311 11.98 21.06 -13.56
N ILE A 312 10.70 21.09 -13.20
CA ILE A 312 9.57 21.13 -14.15
C ILE A 312 8.63 22.23 -13.70
N TYR A 313 8.32 23.16 -14.59
CA TYR A 313 7.38 24.25 -14.30
C TYR A 313 6.71 24.75 -15.58
N TYR A 314 5.70 25.60 -15.41
CA TYR A 314 5.18 26.41 -16.50
C TYR A 314 4.99 27.84 -16.04
N GLU A 315 5.15 28.77 -16.96
CA GLU A 315 4.87 30.19 -16.77
C GLU A 315 3.58 30.53 -17.50
N LYS A 316 2.71 31.32 -16.85
CA LYS A 316 1.52 31.90 -17.47
C LYS A 316 1.38 33.32 -16.98
N GLU A 317 1.29 34.27 -17.92
CA GLU A 317 1.20 35.71 -17.62
C GLU A 317 2.31 36.17 -16.65
N GLY A 318 3.53 35.63 -16.83
CA GLY A 318 4.73 35.99 -16.05
C GLY A 318 4.80 35.34 -14.66
N LYS A 319 3.82 34.50 -14.30
CA LYS A 319 3.81 33.77 -13.02
C LYS A 319 4.31 32.34 -13.19
N GLU A 320 5.43 32.02 -12.56
CA GLU A 320 5.96 30.65 -12.48
C GLU A 320 5.07 29.76 -11.58
N THR A 321 4.62 28.62 -12.12
CA THR A 321 4.01 27.52 -11.36
C THR A 321 4.92 26.30 -11.41
N LYS A 322 5.54 25.98 -10.28
CA LYS A 322 6.42 24.82 -10.12
C LYS A 322 5.60 23.54 -10.03
N LEU A 323 5.84 22.62 -10.96
CA LEU A 323 5.31 21.24 -10.90
C LEU A 323 6.25 20.33 -10.12
N VAL A 324 7.56 20.54 -10.32
CA VAL A 324 8.65 19.95 -9.55
C VAL A 324 9.70 21.03 -9.37
N ASP A 325 9.97 21.43 -8.12
CA ASP A 325 11.14 22.27 -7.83
C ASP A 325 12.43 21.45 -7.93
N TRP A 326 13.60 22.10 -7.92
CA TRP A 326 14.89 21.43 -8.06
C TRP A 326 15.01 20.20 -7.15
N LYS A 327 15.01 19.02 -7.79
CA LYS A 327 15.00 17.73 -7.12
C LYS A 327 16.12 16.85 -7.65
N ASN A 328 16.95 16.31 -6.76
CA ASN A 328 17.97 15.32 -7.11
C ASN A 328 17.32 14.03 -7.64
N SER A 329 17.90 13.48 -8.71
CA SER A 329 17.45 12.24 -9.33
C SER A 329 18.64 11.40 -9.79
N SER A 330 18.61 10.10 -9.49
CA SER A 330 19.57 9.12 -10.04
C SER A 330 19.38 8.91 -11.54
N TYR A 331 18.27 9.37 -12.12
CA TYR A 331 17.97 9.25 -13.55
C TYR A 331 18.57 10.40 -14.37
N VAL A 332 19.19 11.41 -13.76
CA VAL A 332 19.92 12.46 -14.48
C VAL A 332 21.38 12.03 -14.62
N ASN A 333 21.86 11.94 -15.86
CA ASN A 333 23.28 11.75 -16.15
C ASN A 333 24.03 13.06 -15.84
N LYS A 334 25.09 12.95 -15.03
CA LYS A 334 25.79 14.08 -14.41
C LYS A 334 27.10 14.43 -15.13
N SER A 335 27.58 15.65 -14.89
CA SER A 335 28.83 16.21 -15.40
C SER A 335 28.79 16.66 -16.87
N ASN A 336 29.87 17.30 -17.32
CA ASN A 336 30.05 17.61 -18.73
C ASN A 336 30.16 16.31 -19.54
N TYR A 337 29.71 16.37 -20.79
CA TYR A 337 29.57 15.28 -21.75
C TYR A 337 28.48 14.24 -21.43
N ALA A 338 27.76 14.39 -20.32
CA ALA A 338 26.57 13.59 -20.05
C ALA A 338 25.45 13.91 -21.03
N ASN A 339 24.84 12.85 -21.57
CA ASN A 339 23.66 12.93 -22.41
C ASN A 339 22.41 12.63 -21.59
N ASN A 340 21.38 13.44 -21.72
CA ASN A 340 20.08 13.23 -21.09
C ASN A 340 19.00 13.22 -22.17
N LYS A 341 18.19 12.17 -22.19
CA LYS A 341 17.00 12.07 -23.04
C LYS A 341 15.81 12.65 -22.30
N PHE A 342 15.21 13.68 -22.89
CA PHE A 342 13.97 14.29 -22.43
C PHE A 342 12.80 13.69 -23.21
N THR A 343 11.75 13.28 -22.52
CA THR A 343 10.51 12.85 -23.16
C THR A 343 9.30 13.43 -22.45
N VAL A 344 8.42 14.07 -23.21
CA VAL A 344 7.13 14.60 -22.74
C VAL A 344 6.03 13.91 -23.52
N THR A 345 5.19 13.15 -22.82
CA THR A 345 4.11 12.35 -23.44
C THR A 345 2.76 12.82 -22.92
N LYS A 346 1.86 13.19 -23.83
CA LYS A 346 0.44 13.39 -23.55
C LYS A 346 -0.35 12.15 -23.97
N ILE A 347 -1.06 11.55 -23.01
CA ILE A 347 -2.04 10.49 -23.25
C ILE A 347 -3.34 10.88 -22.55
N GLY A 348 -4.41 11.09 -23.32
CA GLY A 348 -5.67 11.63 -22.84
C GLY A 348 -5.47 12.96 -22.11
N SER A 349 -5.85 12.99 -20.84
CA SER A 349 -5.74 14.16 -19.95
C SER A 349 -4.42 14.26 -19.20
N LYS A 350 -3.48 13.32 -19.36
CA LYS A 350 -2.22 13.27 -18.59
C LYS A 350 -1.02 13.71 -19.44
N LEU A 351 -0.18 14.55 -18.84
CA LEU A 351 1.13 14.93 -19.36
C LEU A 351 2.21 14.30 -18.46
N LYS A 352 3.06 13.47 -19.06
CA LYS A 352 4.10 12.69 -18.38
C LYS A 352 5.48 13.13 -18.83
N PHE A 353 6.41 13.24 -17.88
CA PHE A 353 7.79 13.69 -18.08
C PHE A 353 8.73 12.55 -17.74
N TYR A 354 9.63 12.23 -18.66
CA TYR A 354 10.62 11.18 -18.49
C TYR A 354 12.03 11.73 -18.69
N LEU A 355 12.96 11.22 -17.89
CA LEU A 355 14.41 11.40 -18.06
C LEU A 355 15.05 10.03 -18.27
N ASN A 356 15.79 9.89 -19.36
CA ASN A 356 16.49 8.64 -19.69
C ASN A 356 15.54 7.42 -19.62
N ASP A 357 14.34 7.59 -20.18
CA ASP A 357 13.23 6.62 -20.23
C ASP A 357 12.55 6.29 -18.89
N TYR A 358 12.99 6.89 -17.78
CA TYR A 358 12.32 6.78 -16.47
C TYR A 358 11.31 7.89 -16.25
N LEU A 359 10.10 7.55 -15.81
CA LEU A 359 9.07 8.53 -15.46
C LEU A 359 9.51 9.32 -14.22
N VAL A 360 9.71 10.63 -14.36
CA VAL A 360 10.13 11.52 -13.25
C VAL A 360 9.00 12.40 -12.73
N HIS A 361 7.94 12.60 -13.52
CA HIS A 361 6.74 13.31 -13.08
C HIS A 361 5.53 13.02 -13.98
N SER A 362 4.33 13.13 -13.43
CA SER A 362 3.08 13.12 -14.19
C SER A 362 2.14 14.18 -13.64
N THR A 363 1.53 14.96 -14.54
CA THR A 363 0.55 16.01 -14.21
C THR A 363 -0.63 15.95 -15.17
N TYR A 364 -1.64 16.80 -14.97
CA TYR A 364 -2.71 16.97 -15.94
C TYR A 364 -2.28 17.88 -17.08
N PHE A 365 -2.68 17.51 -18.29
CA PHE A 365 -2.38 18.26 -19.49
C PHE A 365 -3.10 19.62 -19.46
N ARG A 366 -2.32 20.68 -19.60
CA ARG A 366 -2.80 22.04 -19.83
C ARG A 366 -2.53 22.38 -21.28
N ARG A 367 -3.49 23.05 -21.94
CA ARG A 367 -3.30 23.51 -23.32
C ARG A 367 -2.05 24.38 -23.43
N PHE A 368 -1.32 24.22 -24.52
CA PHE A 368 -0.16 25.03 -24.84
C PHE A 368 -0.58 26.49 -25.03
N MET A 369 0.20 27.42 -24.47
CA MET A 369 -0.07 28.86 -24.55
C MET A 369 0.32 29.43 -25.91
N GLY A 370 1.27 28.80 -26.59
CA GLY A 370 1.67 29.08 -27.95
C GLY A 370 2.23 27.85 -28.65
N ASN A 371 2.77 28.05 -29.84
CA ASN A 371 3.22 26.98 -30.72
C ASN A 371 4.75 26.83 -30.76
N ARG A 372 5.51 27.48 -29.88
CA ARG A 372 6.98 27.42 -29.94
C ARG A 372 7.53 26.29 -29.08
N LEU A 373 8.55 25.61 -29.60
CA LEU A 373 9.27 24.53 -28.95
C LEU A 373 10.78 24.70 -29.19
N GLY A 374 11.59 24.36 -28.19
CA GLY A 374 13.04 24.37 -28.33
C GLY A 374 13.75 24.10 -27.01
N TRP A 375 14.82 24.83 -26.75
CA TRP A 375 15.72 24.57 -25.64
C TRP A 375 16.05 25.84 -24.85
N SER A 376 16.28 25.65 -23.55
CA SER A 376 16.73 26.68 -22.63
C SER A 376 18.08 26.33 -22.04
N VAL A 377 18.93 27.35 -21.89
CA VAL A 377 20.24 27.25 -21.24
C VAL A 377 20.40 28.41 -20.26
N SER A 378 20.58 28.09 -18.98
CA SER A 378 20.78 29.07 -17.91
C SER A 378 22.26 29.29 -17.61
N SER A 379 22.70 30.54 -17.48
CA SER A 379 24.09 30.92 -17.19
C SER A 379 25.11 30.38 -18.20
N LYS A 380 26.39 30.61 -17.95
CA LYS A 380 27.47 30.32 -18.91
C LYS A 380 27.67 28.82 -19.06
N GLN A 381 27.04 28.24 -20.09
CA GLN A 381 27.19 26.82 -20.42
C GLN A 381 26.84 26.53 -21.88
N LYS A 382 27.33 25.38 -22.35
CA LYS A 382 27.15 24.90 -23.72
C LYS A 382 26.50 23.53 -23.71
N ILE A 383 25.53 23.33 -24.59
CA ILE A 383 24.88 22.05 -24.84
C ILE A 383 24.94 21.71 -26.33
N SER A 384 24.83 20.43 -26.66
CA SER A 384 24.52 19.96 -28.01
C SER A 384 23.23 19.16 -27.97
N ILE A 385 22.36 19.44 -28.92
CA ILE A 385 21.09 18.77 -29.09
C ILE A 385 21.22 17.78 -30.26
N ASP A 386 20.69 16.58 -30.03
CA ASP A 386 20.53 15.54 -31.02
C ASP A 386 19.04 15.11 -31.06
N ASN A 387 18.54 14.93 -32.27
CA ASN A 387 17.22 14.43 -32.62
C ASN A 387 16.04 15.04 -31.81
N LEU A 388 15.31 15.97 -32.42
CA LEU A 388 13.99 16.39 -31.93
C LEU A 388 12.92 15.60 -32.70
N LYS A 389 12.13 14.80 -31.98
CA LYS A 389 11.07 13.98 -32.58
C LYS A 389 9.73 14.23 -31.91
N ILE A 390 8.71 14.53 -32.71
CA ILE A 390 7.34 14.72 -32.27
C ILE A 390 6.48 13.71 -32.99
N THR A 391 5.79 12.89 -32.22
CA THR A 391 4.98 11.79 -32.74
C THR A 391 3.56 11.93 -32.25
N TYR A 392 2.59 11.96 -33.16
CA TYR A 392 1.20 11.73 -32.80
C TYR A 392 0.98 10.25 -32.60
N LEU A 393 0.29 9.92 -31.52
CA LEU A 393 0.17 8.56 -31.08
C LEU A 393 -1.03 7.83 -31.74
N ASN A 394 -1.92 8.49 -32.53
CA ASN A 394 -3.02 7.85 -33.32
C ASN A 394 -3.67 8.75 -34.42
N LYS A 395 -4.17 8.20 -35.56
CA LYS A 395 -5.31 8.73 -36.38
C LYS A 395 -6.12 7.63 -37.09
N ASN A 396 -7.35 7.37 -36.65
CA ASN A 396 -8.49 7.10 -37.52
C ASN A 396 -9.72 7.72 -36.87
N THR A 397 -10.15 8.84 -37.44
CA THR A 397 -11.45 9.45 -37.22
C THR A 397 -12.49 8.66 -38.00
N THR A 398 -13.05 7.65 -37.37
CA THR A 398 -14.51 7.54 -37.29
C THR A 398 -14.87 7.89 -35.85
N THR A 399 -15.83 8.78 -35.71
CA THR A 399 -16.35 9.30 -34.44
C THR A 399 -16.82 8.16 -33.53
N THR A 400 -15.92 7.62 -32.72
CA THR A 400 -16.25 6.95 -31.46
C THR A 400 -15.17 7.33 -30.46
N SER A 401 -15.50 8.35 -29.68
CA SER A 401 -14.70 8.93 -28.62
C SER A 401 -14.28 7.86 -27.60
N ASN A 402 -13.04 7.37 -27.66
CA ASN A 402 -12.37 6.78 -26.49
C ASN A 402 -12.01 7.91 -25.51
N THR A 403 -13.08 8.50 -24.98
CA THR A 403 -13.08 9.33 -23.79
C THR A 403 -12.65 8.44 -22.64
N GLU A 404 -11.72 8.89 -21.80
CA GLU A 404 -11.82 8.55 -20.38
C GLU A 404 -13.30 8.72 -20.04
N SER A 405 -13.99 7.65 -19.63
CA SER A 405 -15.43 7.69 -19.39
C SER A 405 -15.71 8.54 -18.15
N TYR A 406 -15.66 9.85 -18.34
CA TYR A 406 -16.07 10.82 -17.36
C TYR A 406 -17.58 10.72 -17.21
N VAL A 407 -18.02 10.52 -15.98
CA VAL A 407 -19.42 10.70 -15.58
C VAL A 407 -19.81 12.16 -15.73
N LEU A 408 -18.85 13.06 -15.45
CA LEU A 408 -18.95 14.49 -15.70
C LEU A 408 -17.56 15.00 -16.05
N ASN A 409 -17.41 15.67 -17.19
CA ASN A 409 -16.22 16.43 -17.52
C ASN A 409 -16.69 17.81 -17.95
N ASP A 410 -16.32 18.81 -17.16
CA ASP A 410 -16.64 20.18 -17.48
C ASP A 410 -15.39 21.04 -17.41
N GLN A 411 -15.06 21.65 -18.53
CA GLN A 411 -13.96 22.60 -18.69
C GLN A 411 -14.47 24.04 -18.83
N PHE A 412 -15.77 24.26 -18.61
CA PHE A 412 -16.49 25.53 -18.72
C PHE A 412 -16.27 26.27 -20.05
N ASN A 413 -15.96 25.52 -21.11
CA ASN A 413 -15.61 26.02 -22.44
C ASN A 413 -16.79 25.99 -23.42
N ASN A 414 -17.93 25.47 -22.99
CA ASN A 414 -19.20 25.45 -23.70
C ASN A 414 -20.35 25.45 -22.69
N SER A 415 -21.57 25.69 -23.15
CA SER A 415 -22.78 25.70 -22.32
C SER A 415 -23.40 24.31 -22.12
N LEU A 416 -22.76 23.21 -22.57
CA LEU A 416 -23.40 21.89 -22.68
C LEU A 416 -23.89 21.30 -21.34
N ASN A 417 -23.24 21.64 -20.22
CA ASN A 417 -23.65 21.16 -18.89
C ASN A 417 -24.52 22.17 -18.11
N SER A 418 -24.85 23.32 -18.73
CA SER A 418 -25.83 24.32 -18.26
C SER A 418 -25.64 24.82 -16.81
N TRP A 419 -24.42 25.09 -16.35
CA TRP A 419 -24.20 25.66 -15.01
C TRP A 419 -24.99 26.94 -14.82
N LYS A 420 -25.66 27.06 -13.67
CA LYS A 420 -26.57 28.17 -13.39
C LYS A 420 -25.80 29.48 -13.48
N SER A 421 -26.17 30.32 -14.44
CA SER A 421 -25.75 31.72 -14.50
C SER A 421 -26.81 32.53 -13.77
N THR A 422 -26.38 33.34 -12.81
CA THR A 422 -27.28 34.10 -11.94
C THR A 422 -26.60 35.42 -11.62
N SER A 423 -27.38 36.48 -11.53
CA SER A 423 -26.90 37.76 -11.05
C SER A 423 -27.96 38.33 -10.13
N THR A 424 -27.82 38.06 -8.83
CA THR A 424 -28.63 38.69 -7.78
C THR A 424 -27.80 39.71 -7.02
N SER A 425 -28.45 40.41 -6.08
CA SER A 425 -27.79 41.24 -5.06
C SER A 425 -26.83 40.42 -4.20
N GLU A 426 -27.13 39.15 -3.96
CA GLU A 426 -26.41 38.25 -3.03
C GLU A 426 -25.23 37.52 -3.70
N VAL A 427 -25.41 37.07 -4.94
CA VAL A 427 -24.40 36.29 -5.66
C VAL A 427 -24.50 36.47 -7.17
N SER A 428 -23.35 36.48 -7.83
CA SER A 428 -23.29 36.40 -9.29
C SER A 428 -22.40 35.25 -9.76
N THR A 429 -22.92 34.44 -10.68
CA THR A 429 -22.22 33.35 -11.35
C THR A 429 -22.23 33.52 -12.85
N TYR A 430 -21.08 33.29 -13.48
CA TYR A 430 -20.92 33.45 -14.92
C TYR A 430 -19.75 32.60 -15.44
N ASN A 431 -19.86 32.17 -16.70
CA ASN A 431 -18.76 31.53 -17.41
C ASN A 431 -17.97 32.60 -18.19
N TYR A 432 -16.66 32.64 -18.02
CA TYR A 432 -15.78 33.54 -18.76
C TYR A 432 -14.38 32.92 -18.88
N ASP A 433 -13.70 33.06 -20.02
CA ASP A 433 -12.35 32.51 -20.24
C ASP A 433 -12.22 31.01 -19.85
N ASN A 434 -13.19 30.19 -20.24
CA ASN A 434 -13.24 28.76 -19.91
C ASN A 434 -13.18 28.43 -18.41
N LYS A 435 -13.79 29.30 -17.58
CA LYS A 435 -13.89 29.12 -16.12
C LYS A 435 -15.27 29.49 -15.64
N TYR A 436 -15.72 28.84 -14.57
CA TYR A 436 -16.93 29.23 -13.85
C TYR A 436 -16.57 30.12 -12.66
N TYR A 437 -17.04 31.36 -12.70
CA TYR A 437 -16.84 32.31 -11.61
C TYR A 437 -18.04 32.29 -10.67
N ILE A 438 -17.75 32.31 -9.37
CA ILE A 438 -18.74 32.48 -8.31
C ILE A 438 -18.29 33.68 -7.49
N ASN A 439 -19.06 34.76 -7.55
CA ASN A 439 -18.80 36.00 -6.84
C ASN A 439 -19.90 36.22 -5.80
N LYS A 440 -19.63 35.84 -4.55
CA LYS A 440 -20.55 36.03 -3.43
C LYS A 440 -20.36 37.42 -2.85
N LYS A 441 -21.46 38.19 -2.74
CA LYS A 441 -21.46 39.62 -2.41
C LYS A 441 -21.96 39.91 -0.99
N GLU A 442 -22.47 38.91 -0.28
CA GLU A 442 -22.97 39.03 1.10
C GLU A 442 -22.21 38.10 2.07
N GLU A 443 -22.23 38.41 3.37
CA GLU A 443 -21.53 37.61 4.40
C GLU A 443 -22.33 36.39 4.88
N GLU A 444 -23.66 36.45 4.87
CA GLU A 444 -24.51 35.41 5.46
C GLU A 444 -24.62 34.15 4.59
N LYS A 445 -24.65 32.97 5.24
CA LYS A 445 -24.89 31.63 4.66
C LYS A 445 -23.92 31.20 3.54
N GLY A 446 -23.90 29.91 3.23
CA GLY A 446 -23.16 29.38 2.08
C GLY A 446 -23.99 29.47 0.80
N SER A 447 -23.38 29.85 -0.32
CA SER A 447 -24.02 29.75 -1.63
C SER A 447 -23.60 28.44 -2.32
N TYR A 448 -24.57 27.66 -2.77
CA TYR A 448 -24.38 26.30 -3.27
C TYR A 448 -24.71 26.22 -4.76
N PHE A 449 -23.78 25.71 -5.55
CA PHE A 449 -23.89 25.61 -7.02
C PHE A 449 -23.60 24.17 -7.42
N TYR A 450 -24.61 23.42 -7.86
CA TYR A 450 -24.43 21.99 -8.13
C TYR A 450 -25.16 21.52 -9.38
N LYS A 451 -24.74 20.34 -9.81
CA LYS A 451 -25.36 19.56 -10.87
C LYS A 451 -25.62 18.15 -10.36
N ILE A 452 -26.48 17.43 -11.06
CA ILE A 452 -26.78 16.02 -10.80
C ILE A 452 -26.00 15.18 -11.83
N PRO A 453 -24.75 14.76 -11.54
CA PRO A 453 -24.04 13.81 -12.39
C PRO A 453 -24.61 12.39 -12.19
N SER A 454 -24.68 11.60 -13.28
CA SER A 454 -25.12 10.20 -13.26
C SER A 454 -24.04 9.26 -12.69
N ILE A 455 -23.69 9.45 -11.41
CA ILE A 455 -22.69 8.64 -10.71
C ILE A 455 -23.33 7.34 -10.21
N ASP A 456 -22.83 6.22 -10.71
CA ASP A 456 -23.00 4.89 -10.14
C ASP A 456 -22.13 4.79 -8.89
N THR A 457 -22.75 5.12 -7.76
CA THR A 457 -22.07 5.09 -6.45
C THR A 457 -21.66 3.69 -5.98
N THR A 458 -22.11 2.62 -6.65
CA THR A 458 -21.62 1.25 -6.36
C THR A 458 -20.18 1.07 -6.83
N ARG A 459 -19.79 1.76 -7.90
CA ARG A 459 -18.43 1.76 -8.44
C ARG A 459 -17.53 2.68 -7.63
N ASP A 460 -16.24 2.44 -7.75
CA ASP A 460 -15.24 3.36 -7.22
C ASP A 460 -15.09 4.52 -8.19
N PHE A 461 -15.09 5.74 -7.66
CA PHE A 461 -15.10 6.95 -8.47
C PHE A 461 -14.25 8.05 -7.84
N GLN A 462 -13.83 9.00 -8.65
CA GLN A 462 -13.08 10.16 -8.25
C GLN A 462 -13.80 11.42 -8.71
N ILE A 463 -13.96 12.38 -7.79
CA ILE A 463 -14.32 13.77 -8.08
C ILE A 463 -13.05 14.60 -7.95
N GLU A 464 -12.76 15.45 -8.93
CA GLU A 464 -11.59 16.33 -8.93
C GLU A 464 -11.95 17.69 -9.53
N THR A 465 -11.49 18.77 -8.91
CA THR A 465 -11.63 20.13 -9.44
C THR A 465 -10.38 20.96 -9.13
N GLU A 466 -10.05 21.90 -10.01
CA GLU A 466 -9.10 22.98 -9.71
C GLU A 466 -9.89 24.27 -9.45
N ILE A 467 -9.79 24.79 -8.22
CA ILE A 467 -10.49 25.98 -7.74
C ILE A 467 -9.50 27.05 -7.27
N LYS A 468 -9.74 28.29 -7.65
CA LYS A 468 -8.89 29.45 -7.39
C LYS A 468 -9.68 30.51 -6.63
N LYS A 469 -9.21 30.92 -5.45
CA LYS A 469 -9.74 32.12 -4.80
C LYS A 469 -9.13 33.36 -5.45
N LEU A 470 -9.96 34.34 -5.78
CA LEU A 470 -9.55 35.56 -6.49
C LEU A 470 -9.50 36.77 -5.55
N THR A 471 -10.52 36.94 -4.72
CA THR A 471 -10.64 38.05 -3.76
C THR A 471 -11.46 37.61 -2.53
N GLY A 472 -11.43 38.37 -1.44
CA GLY A 472 -12.28 38.19 -0.24
C GLY A 472 -11.51 37.80 1.03
N VAL A 473 -12.21 37.49 2.12
CA VAL A 473 -11.59 37.18 3.42
C VAL A 473 -10.75 35.89 3.36
N GLN A 474 -9.55 35.88 3.95
CA GLN A 474 -8.63 34.72 3.89
C GLN A 474 -9.10 33.49 4.66
N ASN A 475 -9.92 33.70 5.70
CA ASN A 475 -10.41 32.66 6.61
C ASN A 475 -11.82 32.13 6.26
N THR A 476 -12.35 32.47 5.09
CA THR A 476 -13.66 31.97 4.65
C THR A 476 -13.53 30.74 3.76
N GLY A 477 -14.42 29.77 3.98
CA GLY A 477 -14.38 28.48 3.29
C GLY A 477 -14.88 28.56 1.84
N TYR A 478 -14.23 27.83 0.96
CA TYR A 478 -14.71 27.54 -0.40
C TYR A 478 -14.27 26.12 -0.80
N GLY A 479 -15.03 25.46 -1.68
CA GLY A 479 -14.66 24.12 -2.12
C GLY A 479 -15.79 23.35 -2.78
N LEU A 480 -15.83 22.04 -2.52
CA LEU A 480 -16.76 21.10 -3.14
C LEU A 480 -17.96 20.81 -2.24
N ILE A 481 -19.11 20.63 -2.88
CA ILE A 481 -20.21 19.82 -2.33
C ILE A 481 -20.34 18.54 -3.14
N PHE A 482 -20.63 17.44 -2.45
CA PHE A 482 -20.75 16.13 -3.08
C PHE A 482 -21.71 15.24 -2.31
N GLY A 483 -22.22 14.22 -2.99
CA GLY A 483 -23.18 13.31 -2.40
C GLY A 483 -24.50 13.99 -2.03
N ARG A 484 -24.86 15.14 -2.62
CA ARG A 484 -26.05 15.91 -2.20
C ARG A 484 -27.34 15.30 -2.77
N SER A 485 -28.32 14.98 -1.92
CA SER A 485 -29.71 14.73 -2.34
C SER A 485 -30.54 16.01 -2.27
N ASP A 486 -30.35 16.78 -1.21
CA ASP A 486 -31.07 18.01 -0.91
C ASP A 486 -30.22 18.89 0.03
N VAL A 487 -30.76 20.03 0.50
CA VAL A 487 -30.02 20.95 1.38
C VAL A 487 -29.73 20.36 2.76
N ASN A 488 -30.56 19.41 3.22
CA ASN A 488 -30.49 18.74 4.52
C ASN A 488 -29.58 17.50 4.49
N ASN A 489 -29.20 17.02 3.31
CA ASN A 489 -28.45 15.77 3.12
C ASN A 489 -27.34 15.95 2.07
N GLN A 490 -26.13 16.28 2.54
CA GLN A 490 -24.98 16.60 1.66
C GLN A 490 -23.65 16.57 2.41
N TYR A 491 -22.56 16.32 1.69
CA TYR A 491 -21.20 16.53 2.20
C TYR A 491 -20.58 17.81 1.64
N LEU A 492 -19.69 18.41 2.43
CA LEU A 492 -18.90 19.57 2.04
C LEU A 492 -17.41 19.30 2.30
N PHE A 493 -16.57 19.57 1.31
CA PHE A 493 -15.11 19.55 1.43
C PHE A 493 -14.55 20.92 1.08
N ASN A 494 -14.06 21.63 2.10
CA ASN A 494 -13.76 23.06 2.02
C ASN A 494 -12.31 23.33 2.38
N ILE A 495 -11.76 24.36 1.77
CA ILE A 495 -10.47 24.95 2.13
C ILE A 495 -10.62 26.44 2.41
N THR A 496 -9.66 27.03 3.12
CA THR A 496 -9.51 28.47 3.31
C THR A 496 -8.18 28.93 2.70
N ALA A 497 -8.08 30.21 2.33
CA ALA A 497 -6.85 30.74 1.77
C ALA A 497 -5.74 30.99 2.81
N ASN A 498 -6.04 30.92 4.11
CA ASN A 498 -5.01 30.86 5.17
C ASN A 498 -4.46 29.45 5.46
N GLY A 499 -4.89 28.43 4.71
CA GLY A 499 -4.30 27.08 4.76
C GLY A 499 -4.96 26.11 5.72
N HIS A 500 -6.29 26.16 5.84
CA HIS A 500 -7.07 25.17 6.59
C HIS A 500 -7.99 24.41 5.64
N TYR A 501 -8.38 23.20 6.04
CA TYR A 501 -9.43 22.43 5.39
C TYR A 501 -10.46 21.93 6.40
N ARG A 502 -11.66 21.61 5.92
CA ARG A 502 -12.75 21.05 6.71
C ARG A 502 -13.55 20.06 5.89
N ILE A 503 -14.02 19.00 6.54
CA ILE A 503 -14.97 18.05 5.98
C ILE A 503 -16.20 18.07 6.88
N SER A 504 -17.36 18.38 6.33
CA SER A 504 -18.61 18.44 7.08
C SER A 504 -19.75 17.80 6.30
N LYS A 505 -20.86 17.54 6.98
CA LYS A 505 -22.09 17.04 6.36
C LYS A 505 -23.32 17.71 6.97
N TYR A 506 -24.39 17.74 6.19
CA TYR A 506 -25.75 17.78 6.69
C TYR A 506 -26.34 16.38 6.56
N ASP A 507 -26.95 15.87 7.63
CA ASP A 507 -27.60 14.55 7.71
C ASP A 507 -28.97 14.81 8.34
N ASP A 508 -30.02 14.77 7.52
CA ASP A 508 -31.38 15.17 7.87
C ASP A 508 -31.48 16.57 8.52
N GLY A 509 -30.73 17.52 7.96
CA GLY A 509 -30.72 18.92 8.37
C GLY A 509 -29.77 19.21 9.54
N LYS A 510 -29.26 18.18 10.22
CA LYS A 510 -28.26 18.32 11.28
C LYS A 510 -26.87 18.54 10.69
N TYR A 511 -26.27 19.68 11.01
CA TYR A 511 -24.89 19.98 10.62
C TYR A 511 -23.88 19.28 11.54
N GLU A 512 -22.89 18.61 10.95
CA GLU A 512 -21.82 17.93 11.68
C GLU A 512 -20.46 18.20 11.01
N ASN A 513 -19.45 18.55 11.82
CA ASN A 513 -18.06 18.58 11.35
C ASN A 513 -17.46 17.18 11.52
N LEU A 514 -17.21 16.49 10.41
CA LEU A 514 -16.52 15.20 10.40
C LEU A 514 -15.01 15.37 10.59
N VAL A 515 -14.49 16.49 10.07
CA VAL A 515 -13.16 17.02 10.34
C VAL A 515 -13.34 18.52 10.52
N THR A 516 -13.03 19.02 11.71
CA THR A 516 -13.05 20.46 12.03
C THR A 516 -11.97 21.21 11.23
N TRP A 517 -12.01 22.55 11.24
CA TRP A 517 -11.00 23.35 10.54
C TRP A 517 -9.58 22.98 10.98
N THR A 518 -8.88 22.23 10.13
CA THR A 518 -7.57 21.66 10.42
C THR A 518 -6.54 22.35 9.55
N LYS A 519 -5.48 22.86 10.17
CA LYS A 519 -4.37 23.50 9.46
C LYS A 519 -3.60 22.46 8.63
N THR A 520 -3.23 22.82 7.40
CA THR A 520 -2.42 21.98 6.53
C THR A 520 -1.50 22.84 5.65
N ASP A 521 -0.28 22.39 5.42
CA ASP A 521 0.64 23.05 4.50
C ASP A 521 0.45 22.62 3.03
N HIS A 522 -0.50 21.72 2.78
CA HIS A 522 -0.82 21.25 1.42
C HIS A 522 -1.74 22.21 0.67
N VAL A 523 -2.46 23.10 1.36
CA VAL A 523 -3.23 24.18 0.75
C VAL A 523 -2.28 25.32 0.39
N ILE A 524 -2.27 25.72 -0.89
CA ILE A 524 -1.52 26.88 -1.36
C ILE A 524 -2.28 28.13 -0.89
N LYS A 525 -1.65 28.89 0.01
CA LYS A 525 -2.23 30.02 0.74
C LYS A 525 -2.31 31.29 -0.13
N GLY A 526 -3.21 32.20 0.23
CA GLY A 526 -3.36 33.52 -0.40
C GLY A 526 -4.26 33.56 -1.63
N ASP A 527 -4.78 34.75 -1.92
CA ASP A 527 -5.61 35.02 -3.09
C ASP A 527 -4.78 34.94 -4.38
N GLY A 528 -5.41 34.52 -5.47
CA GLY A 528 -4.74 34.34 -6.76
C GLY A 528 -4.00 33.01 -6.92
N ASN A 529 -4.10 32.10 -5.95
CA ASN A 529 -3.55 30.75 -6.02
C ASN A 529 -4.64 29.69 -6.24
N SER A 530 -4.33 28.72 -7.10
CA SER A 530 -5.20 27.59 -7.40
C SER A 530 -4.89 26.41 -6.49
N ASN A 531 -5.93 25.68 -6.10
CA ASN A 531 -5.81 24.44 -5.34
C ASN A 531 -6.63 23.35 -6.06
N ILE A 532 -6.06 22.14 -6.15
CA ILE A 532 -6.75 20.96 -6.67
C ILE A 532 -7.40 20.23 -5.51
N LEU A 533 -8.73 20.15 -5.50
CA LEU A 533 -9.49 19.35 -4.54
C LEU A 533 -9.86 18.01 -5.17
N LYS A 534 -9.60 16.92 -4.46
CA LYS A 534 -9.91 15.57 -4.94
C LYS A 534 -10.55 14.72 -3.86
N ILE A 535 -11.58 13.99 -4.26
CA ILE A 535 -12.32 13.03 -3.44
C ILE A 535 -12.31 11.69 -4.19
N LYS A 536 -11.81 10.63 -3.56
CA LYS A 536 -11.86 9.27 -4.10
C LYS A 536 -12.77 8.40 -3.23
N LYS A 537 -13.78 7.78 -3.83
CA LYS A 537 -14.55 6.71 -3.23
C LYS A 537 -13.90 5.38 -3.63
N GLU A 538 -13.28 4.70 -2.68
CA GLU A 538 -12.64 3.39 -2.84
C GLU A 538 -12.62 2.68 -1.48
N GLU A 539 -12.68 1.35 -1.46
CA GLU A 539 -12.62 0.54 -0.21
C GLU A 539 -13.71 0.91 0.82
N GLY A 540 -14.88 1.36 0.35
CA GLY A 540 -15.98 1.78 1.23
C GLY A 540 -15.71 3.09 2.00
N LYS A 541 -14.79 3.93 1.53
CA LYS A 541 -14.41 5.20 2.15
C LYS A 541 -14.36 6.32 1.11
N TYR A 542 -14.67 7.54 1.53
CA TYR A 542 -14.25 8.74 0.81
C TYR A 542 -12.89 9.19 1.33
N LYS A 543 -11.87 9.26 0.47
CA LYS A 543 -10.52 9.75 0.75
C LYS A 543 -10.34 11.14 0.13
N PHE A 544 -9.82 12.09 0.90
CA PHE A 544 -9.72 13.50 0.53
C PHE A 544 -8.28 13.91 0.31
N TYR A 545 -8.06 14.73 -0.72
CA TYR A 545 -6.75 15.19 -1.12
C TYR A 545 -6.82 16.67 -1.49
N VAL A 546 -5.74 17.39 -1.20
CA VAL A 546 -5.47 18.74 -1.72
C VAL A 546 -4.12 18.72 -2.40
N ASN A 547 -4.07 19.22 -3.65
CA ASN A 547 -2.84 19.29 -4.45
C ASN A 547 -2.12 17.93 -4.49
N ASP A 548 -2.89 16.86 -4.71
CA ASP A 548 -2.47 15.45 -4.71
C ASP A 548 -1.91 14.89 -3.39
N ASN A 549 -1.89 15.68 -2.31
CA ASN A 549 -1.51 15.22 -0.98
C ASN A 549 -2.73 14.70 -0.23
N TYR A 550 -2.60 13.51 0.34
CA TYR A 550 -3.65 12.90 1.15
C TYR A 550 -3.88 13.69 2.45
N LEU A 551 -5.14 13.97 2.79
CA LEU A 551 -5.52 14.67 4.00
C LEU A 551 -6.18 13.74 5.02
N ASN A 552 -7.29 13.11 4.64
CA ASN A 552 -8.14 12.35 5.55
C ASN A 552 -9.05 11.36 4.80
N TYR A 553 -9.77 10.51 5.52
CA TYR A 553 -10.87 9.71 4.99
C TYR A 553 -12.10 9.76 5.90
N ILE A 554 -13.28 9.55 5.32
CA ILE A 554 -14.51 9.27 6.08
C ILE A 554 -15.15 7.98 5.52
N PRO A 555 -15.89 7.21 6.34
CA PRO A 555 -16.69 6.09 5.84
C PRO A 555 -17.66 6.54 4.75
N TYR A 556 -17.83 5.72 3.72
CA TYR A 556 -18.82 5.98 2.67
C TYR A 556 -20.24 5.81 3.24
N LYS A 557 -21.06 6.86 3.14
CA LYS A 557 -22.51 6.80 3.30
C LYS A 557 -23.15 7.52 2.11
N LYS A 558 -24.22 6.93 1.57
CA LYS A 558 -24.95 7.46 0.42
C LYS A 558 -25.99 8.48 0.92
N PHE A 559 -26.00 9.65 0.29
CA PHE A 559 -27.03 10.68 0.46
C PHE A 559 -27.73 10.91 -0.87
N GLY A 560 -27.04 11.52 -1.84
CA GLY A 560 -27.50 11.66 -3.23
C GLY A 560 -26.33 11.71 -4.22
N ASN A 561 -26.59 12.16 -5.45
CA ASN A 561 -25.59 12.20 -6.52
C ASN A 561 -25.11 13.62 -6.84
N SER A 562 -25.75 14.67 -6.31
CA SER A 562 -25.44 16.04 -6.71
C SER A 562 -24.04 16.44 -6.25
N THR A 563 -23.30 17.09 -7.15
CA THR A 563 -21.92 17.53 -6.94
C THR A 563 -21.73 18.93 -7.53
N GLY A 564 -20.91 19.75 -6.89
CA GLY A 564 -20.56 21.07 -7.36
C GLY A 564 -19.75 21.85 -6.34
N PHE A 565 -20.05 23.14 -6.20
CA PHE A 565 -19.23 24.09 -5.45
C PHE A 565 -20.03 24.77 -4.33
N VAL A 566 -19.30 25.17 -3.30
CA VAL A 566 -19.82 26.02 -2.22
C VAL A 566 -18.84 27.14 -1.92
N VAL A 567 -19.39 28.33 -1.65
CA VAL A 567 -18.63 29.54 -1.30
C VAL A 567 -19.30 30.19 -0.08
N PHE A 568 -18.51 30.48 0.96
CA PHE A 568 -18.96 31.13 2.20
C PHE A 568 -18.42 32.55 2.32
N GLY A 569 -19.21 33.49 2.85
CA GLY A 569 -18.77 34.88 3.06
C GLY A 569 -18.44 35.65 1.76
N ILE A 570 -18.16 36.94 1.88
CA ILE A 570 -17.86 37.79 0.71
C ILE A 570 -16.51 37.38 0.11
N GLN A 571 -16.58 36.70 -1.03
CA GLN A 571 -15.40 36.31 -1.80
C GLN A 571 -15.75 35.94 -3.24
N LYS A 572 -14.73 36.02 -4.09
CA LYS A 572 -14.81 35.59 -5.49
C LYS A 572 -13.90 34.40 -5.71
N VAL A 573 -14.44 33.33 -6.29
CA VAL A 573 -13.68 32.14 -6.70
C VAL A 573 -13.89 31.86 -8.18
N GLY A 574 -12.87 31.31 -8.83
CA GLY A 574 -12.92 30.80 -10.20
C GLY A 574 -12.61 29.32 -10.21
N VAL A 575 -13.45 28.54 -10.90
CA VAL A 575 -13.27 27.10 -11.09
C VAL A 575 -12.78 26.84 -12.51
N ASN A 576 -11.65 26.14 -12.64
CA ASN A 576 -11.07 25.83 -13.95
C ASN A 576 -11.72 24.61 -14.60
N TYR A 577 -12.02 23.56 -13.82
CA TYR A 577 -12.70 22.37 -14.32
C TYR A 577 -13.35 21.58 -13.18
N ILE A 578 -14.28 20.69 -13.52
CA ILE A 578 -14.70 19.59 -12.64
C ILE A 578 -14.79 18.28 -13.41
N ASN A 579 -14.15 17.25 -12.85
CA ASN A 579 -14.03 15.93 -13.43
C ASN A 579 -14.55 14.88 -12.46
N ILE A 580 -15.43 14.03 -12.95
CA ILE A 580 -15.92 12.86 -12.24
C ILE A 580 -15.69 11.65 -13.13
N LYS A 581 -14.93 10.66 -12.66
CA LYS A 581 -14.66 9.44 -13.40
C LYS A 581 -14.70 8.22 -12.51
N TYR A 582 -15.03 7.08 -13.08
CA TYR A 582 -14.85 5.82 -12.40
C TYR A 582 -13.37 5.42 -12.35
N LEU A 583 -12.99 4.74 -11.28
CA LEU A 583 -11.64 4.23 -11.04
C LEU A 583 -11.45 2.83 -11.65
N ASP A 584 -12.53 2.16 -12.05
CA ASP A 584 -12.51 0.85 -12.73
C ASP A 584 -12.70 0.98 -14.26
N GLN A 585 -11.81 0.34 -15.04
CA GLN A 585 -11.82 0.36 -16.51
C GLN A 585 -12.82 -0.65 -17.12
N LYS A 586 -14.12 -0.53 -16.83
CA LYS A 586 -15.15 -1.22 -17.64
C LYS A 586 -15.59 -0.35 -18.80
N LYS A 587 -15.53 -0.91 -20.02
CA LYS A 587 -15.92 -0.29 -21.30
C LYS A 587 -17.30 0.38 -21.21
N LYS A 588 -17.37 1.53 -21.87
CA LYS A 588 -18.47 2.48 -21.94
C LYS A 588 -19.42 2.05 -23.07
N ASP A 589 -20.64 1.64 -22.73
CA ASP A 589 -21.79 1.67 -23.64
C ASP A 589 -22.94 2.34 -22.88
N ILE A 590 -23.14 3.64 -23.11
CA ILE A 590 -24.39 4.35 -22.81
C ILE A 590 -24.62 5.32 -23.97
N ILE A 591 -25.72 5.13 -24.70
CA ILE A 591 -26.35 6.18 -25.53
C ILE A 591 -27.51 6.75 -24.69
N LEU A 592 -27.61 8.08 -24.66
CA LEU A 592 -28.60 8.87 -23.94
C LEU A 592 -29.87 9.06 -24.78
N VAL A 593 -31.07 8.85 -24.21
CA VAL A 593 -32.31 9.60 -24.53
C VAL A 593 -33.17 9.70 -23.25
N ASP A 594 -33.91 10.81 -23.12
CA ASP A 594 -34.70 11.31 -21.98
C ASP A 594 -35.97 10.46 -21.63
N PRO A 595 -36.76 10.80 -20.59
CA PRO A 595 -37.16 9.89 -19.51
C PRO A 595 -38.39 9.06 -19.83
N VAL A 596 -38.19 7.79 -20.16
CA VAL A 596 -39.18 6.73 -19.92
C VAL A 596 -38.44 5.51 -19.41
N VAL A 597 -38.99 4.93 -18.35
CA VAL A 597 -38.62 3.65 -17.74
C VAL A 597 -38.18 2.63 -18.80
N THR A 598 -36.97 2.09 -18.70
CA THR A 598 -36.67 0.64 -18.72
C THR A 598 -35.17 0.36 -18.54
N ASP A 599 -34.87 -0.56 -17.63
CA ASP A 599 -33.55 -1.12 -17.34
C ASP A 599 -32.85 -1.67 -18.59
N ASN A 600 -31.60 -1.26 -18.81
CA ASN A 600 -30.65 -2.09 -19.56
C ASN A 600 -29.67 -2.76 -18.60
N ILE A 601 -30.24 -3.50 -17.65
CA ILE A 601 -29.57 -4.67 -17.13
C ILE A 601 -29.53 -5.65 -18.29
N ASP A 602 -28.34 -6.09 -18.69
CA ASP A 602 -28.19 -7.15 -19.68
C ASP A 602 -28.72 -8.46 -19.07
N ARG A 603 -30.05 -8.63 -19.13
CA ARG A 603 -30.81 -9.74 -18.56
C ARG A 603 -30.35 -11.07 -19.16
N SER A 604 -29.73 -11.06 -20.35
CA SER A 604 -29.17 -12.24 -21.00
C SER A 604 -28.04 -12.91 -20.20
N LYS A 605 -27.40 -12.18 -19.28
CA LYS A 605 -26.30 -12.70 -18.44
C LYS A 605 -26.78 -13.47 -17.20
N TYR A 606 -28.08 -13.46 -16.92
CA TYR A 606 -28.66 -14.10 -15.75
C TYR A 606 -29.58 -15.22 -16.19
N HIS A 607 -29.49 -16.37 -15.53
CA HIS A 607 -30.47 -17.44 -15.70
C HIS A 607 -31.85 -17.03 -15.16
N PHE A 608 -31.83 -16.17 -14.16
CA PHE A 608 -33.01 -15.52 -13.61
C PHE A 608 -32.66 -14.13 -13.12
N TYR A 609 -33.46 -13.14 -13.45
CA TYR A 609 -33.31 -11.78 -12.97
C TYR A 609 -34.67 -11.20 -12.64
N GLU A 610 -34.76 -10.59 -11.46
CA GLU A 610 -35.97 -9.95 -10.94
C GLU A 610 -35.62 -8.59 -10.33
N ASP A 611 -36.17 -7.53 -10.93
CA ASP A 611 -36.09 -6.14 -10.46
C ASP A 611 -37.36 -5.68 -9.74
N PHE A 612 -38.43 -6.48 -9.77
CA PHE A 612 -39.73 -6.17 -9.19
C PHE A 612 -40.33 -4.84 -9.67
N ASN A 613 -39.96 -4.37 -10.87
CA ASN A 613 -40.60 -3.21 -11.51
C ASN A 613 -41.98 -3.58 -12.08
N ASP A 614 -42.18 -4.85 -12.40
CA ASP A 614 -43.46 -5.45 -12.77
C ASP A 614 -43.61 -6.82 -12.08
N ASN A 615 -44.70 -7.55 -12.37
CA ASN A 615 -44.90 -8.92 -11.87
C ASN A 615 -44.85 -9.97 -12.99
N THR A 616 -44.06 -9.75 -14.04
CA THR A 616 -43.98 -10.67 -15.19
C THR A 616 -43.52 -12.07 -14.82
N ASN A 617 -42.72 -12.22 -13.76
CA ASN A 617 -42.30 -13.52 -13.24
C ASN A 617 -43.33 -14.16 -12.29
N ASN A 618 -44.54 -13.60 -12.13
CA ASN A 618 -45.64 -14.16 -11.34
C ASN A 618 -45.25 -14.46 -9.87
N TRP A 619 -44.63 -13.52 -9.18
CA TRP A 619 -44.52 -13.59 -7.72
C TRP A 619 -45.90 -13.45 -7.09
N THR A 620 -46.09 -14.15 -5.97
CA THR A 620 -47.35 -14.10 -5.22
C THR A 620 -47.60 -12.67 -4.75
N VAL A 621 -48.71 -12.06 -5.18
CA VAL A 621 -49.19 -10.75 -4.72
C VAL A 621 -50.61 -10.94 -4.22
N GLU A 622 -50.76 -10.97 -2.91
CA GLU A 622 -52.04 -11.20 -2.24
C GLU A 622 -52.03 -10.63 -0.82
N SER A 623 -53.22 -10.37 -0.29
CA SER A 623 -53.41 -10.00 1.11
C SER A 623 -54.33 -11.00 1.78
N LYS A 624 -53.78 -11.81 2.68
CA LYS A 624 -54.50 -12.75 3.53
C LYS A 624 -54.51 -12.27 4.99
N GLU A 625 -55.26 -12.96 5.83
CA GLU A 625 -55.29 -12.69 7.27
C GLU A 625 -53.89 -12.84 7.88
N GLU A 626 -53.10 -13.79 7.38
CA GLU A 626 -51.85 -14.19 8.02
C GLU A 626 -50.59 -13.60 7.41
N TYR A 627 -50.68 -13.09 6.18
CA TYR A 627 -49.59 -12.39 5.52
C TYR A 627 -50.10 -11.47 4.42
N THR A 628 -49.25 -10.53 4.03
CA THR A 628 -49.45 -9.71 2.83
C THR A 628 -48.17 -9.72 2.00
N THR A 629 -48.32 -9.84 0.69
CA THR A 629 -47.22 -9.74 -0.29
C THR A 629 -47.57 -8.69 -1.33
N THR A 630 -46.64 -7.80 -1.64
CA THR A 630 -46.86 -6.68 -2.57
C THR A 630 -45.66 -6.49 -3.49
N ILE A 631 -45.90 -6.01 -4.71
CA ILE A 631 -44.86 -5.46 -5.58
C ILE A 631 -45.15 -3.98 -5.75
N SER A 632 -44.21 -3.12 -5.37
CA SER A 632 -44.33 -1.67 -5.53
C SER A 632 -42.96 -1.01 -5.48
N GLY A 633 -42.72 -0.06 -6.39
CA GLY A 633 -41.49 0.75 -6.41
C GLY A 633 -40.21 -0.06 -6.61
N GLY A 634 -40.23 -1.10 -7.45
CA GLY A 634 -39.06 -1.94 -7.74
C GLY A 634 -38.70 -2.90 -6.59
N ARG A 635 -39.67 -3.28 -5.75
CA ARG A 635 -39.44 -4.10 -4.55
C ARG A 635 -40.58 -5.08 -4.30
N TYR A 636 -40.23 -6.26 -3.79
CA TYR A 636 -41.17 -7.24 -3.27
C TYR A 636 -41.28 -7.14 -1.75
N GLY A 637 -42.40 -6.61 -1.27
CA GLY A 637 -42.72 -6.50 0.14
C GLY A 637 -43.37 -7.77 0.66
N ILE A 638 -42.88 -8.28 1.78
CA ILE A 638 -43.45 -9.46 2.47
C ILE A 638 -43.69 -9.07 3.93
N GLU A 639 -44.93 -9.20 4.39
CA GLU A 639 -45.33 -9.00 5.77
C GLU A 639 -45.97 -10.27 6.31
N HIS A 640 -45.29 -10.94 7.24
CA HIS A 640 -45.86 -12.04 8.01
C HIS A 640 -46.54 -11.49 9.27
N LYS A 641 -47.83 -11.78 9.45
CA LYS A 641 -48.68 -11.17 10.48
C LYS A 641 -48.85 -12.04 11.72
N ARG A 642 -48.49 -13.33 11.67
CA ARG A 642 -48.63 -14.26 12.80
C ARG A 642 -47.58 -14.01 13.87
N ASN A 643 -47.94 -14.22 15.13
CA ASN A 643 -47.03 -14.08 16.28
C ASN A 643 -46.16 -15.33 16.53
N SER A 644 -46.41 -16.42 15.81
CA SER A 644 -45.65 -17.67 15.91
C SER A 644 -45.60 -18.39 14.55
N GLY A 645 -44.55 -19.18 14.35
CA GLY A 645 -44.37 -20.00 13.15
C GLY A 645 -43.67 -19.25 12.02
N GLY A 646 -43.22 -20.02 11.03
CA GLY A 646 -42.56 -19.50 9.83
C GLY A 646 -43.42 -19.70 8.60
N TRP A 647 -43.44 -18.71 7.71
CA TRP A 647 -44.11 -18.81 6.42
C TRP A 647 -43.11 -18.64 5.28
N TYR A 648 -43.15 -19.55 4.31
CA TYR A 648 -42.26 -19.53 3.15
C TYR A 648 -42.88 -18.75 2.00
N PHE A 649 -42.07 -17.87 1.41
CA PHE A 649 -42.38 -17.07 0.24
C PHE A 649 -41.26 -17.26 -0.76
N GLY A 650 -41.54 -17.84 -1.92
CA GLY A 650 -40.48 -18.06 -2.88
C GLY A 650 -40.99 -18.49 -4.23
N LYS A 651 -40.04 -18.74 -5.12
CA LYS A 651 -40.31 -19.04 -6.51
C LYS A 651 -39.64 -20.35 -6.92
N TYR A 652 -40.36 -21.15 -7.69
CA TYR A 652 -39.77 -22.32 -8.35
C TYR A 652 -38.93 -21.85 -9.54
N LYS A 653 -37.64 -22.19 -9.55
CA LYS A 653 -36.77 -22.00 -10.70
C LYS A 653 -35.81 -23.18 -10.82
N GLU A 654 -35.96 -23.94 -11.89
CA GLU A 654 -35.08 -25.09 -12.15
C GLU A 654 -33.66 -24.62 -12.43
N LEU A 655 -32.69 -25.23 -11.73
CA LEU A 655 -31.26 -25.01 -11.91
C LEU A 655 -30.56 -26.31 -12.31
N ASP A 656 -29.59 -26.19 -13.22
CA ASP A 656 -28.68 -27.27 -13.56
C ASP A 656 -27.71 -27.52 -12.39
N LYS A 657 -27.92 -28.65 -11.70
CA LYS A 657 -27.12 -29.08 -10.55
C LYS A 657 -25.64 -29.30 -10.88
N ASN A 658 -25.30 -29.53 -12.15
CA ASN A 658 -23.93 -29.78 -12.59
C ASN A 658 -23.17 -28.48 -12.87
N ARG A 659 -23.87 -27.34 -12.94
CA ARG A 659 -23.25 -26.04 -13.17
C ARG A 659 -22.95 -25.32 -11.87
N ASP A 660 -21.93 -24.49 -11.94
CA ASP A 660 -21.63 -23.51 -10.93
C ASP A 660 -22.57 -22.32 -11.11
N PHE A 661 -23.09 -21.80 -10.01
CA PHE A 661 -24.01 -20.66 -10.05
C PHE A 661 -23.84 -19.77 -8.82
N GLU A 662 -24.21 -18.51 -8.99
CA GLU A 662 -24.39 -17.54 -7.92
C GLU A 662 -25.86 -17.16 -7.82
N VAL A 663 -26.36 -17.06 -6.60
CA VAL A 663 -27.65 -16.46 -6.27
C VAL A 663 -27.40 -15.28 -5.36
N GLU A 664 -27.91 -14.11 -5.74
CA GLU A 664 -27.79 -12.89 -4.96
C GLU A 664 -29.16 -12.23 -4.81
N THR A 665 -29.40 -11.66 -3.63
CA THR A 665 -30.60 -10.89 -3.34
C THR A 665 -30.33 -9.89 -2.22
N THR A 666 -31.06 -8.79 -2.19
CA THR A 666 -31.03 -7.84 -1.09
C THR A 666 -32.23 -8.07 -0.18
N ILE A 667 -31.99 -8.11 1.13
CA ILE A 667 -33.01 -8.24 2.17
C ILE A 667 -32.96 -7.00 3.05
N GLU A 668 -34.04 -6.21 3.05
CA GLU A 668 -34.22 -5.06 3.93
C GLU A 668 -35.31 -5.35 4.95
N ARG A 669 -34.95 -5.46 6.24
CA ARG A 669 -35.94 -5.62 7.31
C ARG A 669 -36.59 -4.27 7.60
N LYS A 670 -37.92 -4.18 7.48
CA LYS A 670 -38.69 -2.98 7.85
C LYS A 670 -39.15 -3.02 9.29
N TYR A 671 -39.52 -4.20 9.78
CA TYR A 671 -39.98 -4.41 11.15
C TYR A 671 -39.81 -5.89 11.53
N SER A 672 -39.55 -6.16 12.81
CA SER A 672 -39.71 -7.48 13.42
C SER A 672 -39.98 -7.35 14.91
N THR A 673 -40.72 -8.29 15.50
CA THR A 673 -40.74 -8.48 16.96
C THR A 673 -39.37 -8.98 17.47
N ASP A 674 -39.19 -9.05 18.79
CA ASP A 674 -37.93 -9.52 19.40
C ASP A 674 -37.57 -10.95 18.99
N ASN A 675 -38.58 -11.81 18.78
CA ASN A 675 -38.40 -13.17 18.28
C ASN A 675 -38.40 -13.27 16.76
N GLY A 676 -38.81 -12.21 16.06
CA GLY A 676 -38.97 -12.22 14.60
C GLY A 676 -37.65 -12.36 13.85
N SER A 677 -37.60 -13.33 12.94
CA SER A 677 -36.39 -13.63 12.17
C SER A 677 -36.68 -13.83 10.68
N VAL A 678 -35.64 -13.65 9.87
CA VAL A 678 -35.69 -13.88 8.42
C VAL A 678 -34.60 -14.84 8.02
N ALA A 679 -34.95 -15.79 7.15
CA ALA A 679 -33.99 -16.68 6.52
C ALA A 679 -34.08 -16.55 5.00
N PHE A 680 -32.92 -16.45 4.35
CA PHE A 680 -32.80 -16.73 2.93
C PHE A 680 -32.79 -18.24 2.72
N VAL A 681 -33.75 -18.74 1.96
CA VAL A 681 -33.99 -20.17 1.74
C VAL A 681 -33.46 -20.57 0.37
N PHE A 682 -32.70 -21.65 0.33
CA PHE A 682 -32.15 -22.19 -0.91
C PHE A 682 -32.12 -23.72 -0.89
N PHE A 683 -32.02 -24.31 -2.07
CA PHE A 683 -32.12 -25.75 -2.30
C PHE A 683 -33.35 -26.41 -1.67
N ARG A 684 -34.49 -25.70 -1.67
CA ARG A 684 -35.72 -26.23 -1.11
C ARG A 684 -36.42 -27.17 -2.09
N LYS A 685 -36.75 -28.38 -1.65
CA LYS A 685 -37.70 -29.28 -2.31
C LYS A 685 -39.10 -29.05 -1.75
N ASP A 686 -39.19 -29.15 -0.43
CA ASP A 686 -40.40 -29.02 0.38
C ASP A 686 -40.02 -28.45 1.76
N GLU A 687 -40.94 -28.42 2.71
CA GLU A 687 -40.67 -27.90 4.05
C GLU A 687 -39.71 -28.80 4.87
N ASN A 688 -39.66 -30.08 4.54
CA ASN A 688 -38.84 -31.09 5.23
C ASN A 688 -37.41 -31.17 4.66
N ASN A 689 -37.17 -30.55 3.51
CA ASN A 689 -35.95 -30.66 2.73
C ASN A 689 -35.51 -29.30 2.16
N LYS A 690 -34.69 -28.55 2.90
CA LYS A 690 -34.28 -27.16 2.57
C LYS A 690 -33.02 -26.69 3.31
N HIS A 691 -32.40 -25.61 2.84
CA HIS A 691 -31.37 -24.86 3.56
C HIS A 691 -31.86 -23.45 3.92
N GLU A 692 -31.45 -22.96 5.08
CA GLU A 692 -31.88 -21.66 5.61
C GLU A 692 -30.69 -20.89 6.18
N LEU A 693 -30.37 -19.76 5.56
CA LEU A 693 -29.38 -18.79 6.04
C LEU A 693 -30.08 -17.65 6.76
N PHE A 694 -29.97 -17.63 8.08
CA PHE A 694 -30.53 -16.59 8.95
C PHE A 694 -29.60 -15.40 9.04
N ILE A 695 -30.19 -14.21 9.10
CA ILE A 695 -29.49 -12.95 9.34
C ILE A 695 -30.18 -12.23 10.49
N SER A 696 -29.47 -12.10 11.61
CA SER A 696 -29.98 -11.44 12.80
C SER A 696 -29.88 -9.92 12.71
N LYS A 697 -30.66 -9.23 13.55
CA LYS A 697 -30.60 -7.78 13.71
C LYS A 697 -29.29 -7.29 14.38
N ASN A 698 -28.63 -8.13 15.17
CA ASN A 698 -27.41 -7.78 15.91
C ASN A 698 -26.10 -8.10 15.16
N GLY A 699 -26.15 -8.44 13.86
CA GLY A 699 -24.95 -8.62 13.05
C GLY A 699 -24.39 -10.04 13.09
N SER A 700 -25.24 -11.05 13.32
CA SER A 700 -24.87 -12.46 13.30
C SER A 700 -25.62 -13.22 12.21
N TYR A 701 -25.07 -14.37 11.80
CA TYR A 701 -25.74 -15.29 10.89
C TYR A 701 -25.70 -16.72 11.41
N LEU A 702 -26.65 -17.53 10.95
CA LEU A 702 -26.72 -18.98 11.21
C LEU A 702 -27.10 -19.68 9.91
N LEU A 703 -26.47 -20.81 9.62
CA LEU A 703 -26.85 -21.67 8.51
C LEU A 703 -27.32 -23.02 9.04
N ARG A 704 -28.51 -23.44 8.61
CA ARG A 704 -29.05 -24.78 8.92
C ARG A 704 -29.62 -25.45 7.68
N LYS A 705 -29.81 -26.77 7.77
CA LYS A 705 -30.51 -27.58 6.78
C LYS A 705 -31.53 -28.51 7.41
N PHE A 706 -32.53 -28.89 6.63
CA PHE A 706 -33.48 -29.96 6.89
C PHE A 706 -33.30 -31.05 5.83
N VAL A 707 -33.27 -32.30 6.27
CA VAL A 707 -33.31 -33.50 5.42
C VAL A 707 -34.32 -34.44 6.06
N ASP A 708 -35.41 -34.75 5.37
CA ASP A 708 -36.52 -35.56 5.88
C ASP A 708 -36.96 -35.14 7.30
N SER A 709 -37.22 -33.84 7.46
CA SER A 709 -37.62 -33.18 8.73
C SER A 709 -36.54 -33.10 9.81
N LYS A 710 -35.39 -33.74 9.63
CA LYS A 710 -34.28 -33.66 10.58
C LYS A 710 -33.49 -32.36 10.41
N LYS A 711 -33.59 -31.48 11.40
CA LYS A 711 -32.82 -30.23 11.48
C LYS A 711 -31.35 -30.48 11.83
N THR A 712 -30.44 -29.90 11.05
CA THR A 712 -28.99 -29.86 11.33
C THR A 712 -28.48 -28.43 11.23
N ILE A 713 -27.79 -27.94 12.28
CA ILE A 713 -27.09 -26.65 12.23
C ILE A 713 -25.73 -26.87 11.57
N LEU A 714 -25.47 -26.19 10.45
CA LEU A 714 -24.22 -26.27 9.70
C LEU A 714 -23.21 -25.21 10.16
N ILE A 715 -23.71 -24.02 10.48
CA ILE A 715 -22.96 -22.92 11.07
C ILE A 715 -23.82 -22.36 12.19
N ASN A 716 -23.31 -22.39 13.43
CA ASN A 716 -24.02 -21.82 14.57
C ASN A 716 -23.98 -20.28 14.52
N TRP A 717 -24.78 -19.61 15.34
CA TRP A 717 -24.80 -18.15 15.42
C TRP A 717 -23.38 -17.58 15.52
N THR A 718 -22.97 -16.86 14.47
CA THR A 718 -21.63 -16.32 14.30
C THR A 718 -21.72 -14.83 14.00
N GLU A 719 -21.07 -14.01 14.83
CA GLU A 719 -20.96 -12.57 14.60
C GLU A 719 -20.09 -12.26 13.38
N SER A 720 -20.49 -11.27 12.58
CA SER A 720 -19.70 -10.79 11.47
C SER A 720 -19.92 -9.30 11.22
N SER A 721 -18.81 -8.55 11.13
CA SER A 721 -18.83 -7.13 10.74
C SER A 721 -19.34 -6.89 9.32
N ALA A 722 -19.46 -7.93 8.51
CA ALA A 722 -20.05 -7.85 7.17
C ALA A 722 -21.55 -7.59 7.21
N ILE A 723 -22.24 -7.95 8.30
CA ILE A 723 -23.69 -7.89 8.41
C ILE A 723 -24.06 -6.50 8.95
N ALA A 724 -24.84 -5.76 8.18
CA ALA A 724 -25.37 -4.48 8.62
C ALA A 724 -26.44 -4.73 9.68
N THR A 725 -26.26 -4.15 10.86
CA THR A 725 -27.13 -4.32 12.01
C THR A 725 -28.41 -3.49 11.90
N GLY A 726 -29.42 -3.83 12.69
CA GLY A 726 -30.69 -3.11 12.75
C GLY A 726 -31.60 -3.41 11.56
N TYR A 727 -32.06 -2.34 10.91
CA TYR A 727 -33.00 -2.39 9.77
C TYR A 727 -32.31 -2.06 8.43
N ALA A 728 -30.98 -1.97 8.43
CA ALA A 728 -30.22 -1.72 7.21
C ALA A 728 -30.37 -2.90 6.22
N PRO A 729 -30.43 -2.63 4.90
CA PRO A 729 -30.46 -3.66 3.88
C PRO A 729 -29.16 -4.47 3.89
N ASN A 730 -29.27 -5.76 3.64
CA ASN A 730 -28.14 -6.67 3.49
C ASN A 730 -28.20 -7.37 2.15
N ILE A 731 -27.12 -7.30 1.37
CA ILE A 731 -26.96 -8.07 0.13
C ILE A 731 -26.48 -9.46 0.51
N VAL A 732 -27.29 -10.47 0.27
CA VAL A 732 -27.02 -11.87 0.57
C VAL A 732 -26.68 -12.57 -0.73
N LYS A 733 -25.52 -13.24 -0.76
CA LYS A 733 -25.11 -14.03 -1.91
C LYS A 733 -24.61 -15.40 -1.49
N ILE A 734 -25.01 -16.41 -2.25
CA ILE A 734 -24.43 -17.75 -2.19
C ILE A 734 -23.83 -18.10 -3.56
N ALA A 735 -22.71 -18.80 -3.56
CA ALA A 735 -22.05 -19.27 -4.77
C ALA A 735 -21.77 -20.78 -4.65
N LYS A 736 -22.38 -21.60 -5.50
CA LYS A 736 -22.03 -23.01 -5.65
C LYS A 736 -20.90 -23.11 -6.68
N ILE A 737 -19.78 -23.69 -6.25
CA ILE A 737 -18.59 -23.95 -7.07
C ILE A 737 -18.17 -25.40 -6.83
N GLY A 738 -18.34 -26.26 -7.83
CA GLY A 738 -18.18 -27.70 -7.69
C GLY A 738 -19.08 -28.28 -6.60
N SER A 739 -18.46 -28.99 -5.63
CA SER A 739 -19.12 -29.52 -4.43
C SER A 739 -19.24 -28.50 -3.30
N SER A 740 -18.75 -27.27 -3.46
CA SER A 740 -18.68 -26.30 -2.35
C SER A 740 -19.70 -25.17 -2.50
N LEU A 741 -20.21 -24.68 -1.37
CA LEU A 741 -21.07 -23.50 -1.31
C LEU A 741 -20.42 -22.42 -0.44
N LYS A 742 -20.19 -21.26 -1.06
CA LYS A 742 -19.61 -20.09 -0.41
C LYS A 742 -20.72 -19.08 -0.07
N LEU A 743 -20.61 -18.49 1.12
CA LEU A 743 -21.57 -17.53 1.66
C LEU A 743 -20.94 -16.14 1.69
N TYR A 744 -21.68 -15.14 1.24
CA TYR A 744 -21.28 -13.74 1.27
C TYR A 744 -22.42 -12.88 1.79
N ILE A 745 -22.09 -11.88 2.60
CA ILE A 745 -23.02 -10.79 2.96
C ILE A 745 -22.32 -9.46 2.71
N ASN A 746 -23.02 -8.50 2.10
CA ASN A 746 -22.51 -7.17 1.73
C ASN A 746 -21.17 -7.23 0.99
N ASN A 747 -21.07 -8.17 0.03
CA ASN A 747 -19.88 -8.46 -0.77
C ASN A 747 -18.64 -8.93 0.00
N GLN A 748 -18.76 -9.23 1.30
CA GLN A 748 -17.70 -9.84 2.10
C GLN A 748 -17.93 -11.35 2.21
N TYR A 749 -16.86 -12.11 2.07
CA TYR A 749 -16.87 -13.56 2.25
C TYR A 749 -17.05 -13.90 3.73
N LEU A 750 -17.99 -14.81 4.04
CA LEU A 750 -18.24 -15.27 5.41
C LEU A 750 -17.69 -16.65 5.66
N ASN A 751 -18.12 -17.63 4.86
CA ASN A 751 -17.85 -19.04 5.13
C ASN A 751 -18.03 -19.92 3.88
N LYS A 752 -17.55 -21.15 3.97
CA LYS A 752 -17.69 -22.20 2.95
C LYS A 752 -18.18 -23.48 3.62
N ILE A 753 -19.14 -24.15 2.98
CA ILE A 753 -19.55 -25.50 3.36
C ILE A 753 -19.41 -26.45 2.17
N GLU A 754 -19.15 -27.72 2.43
CA GLU A 754 -19.23 -28.76 1.41
C GLU A 754 -20.67 -29.25 1.25
N MET A 755 -21.09 -29.47 0.01
CA MET A 755 -22.41 -29.87 -0.38
C MET A 755 -22.36 -31.17 -1.16
N TYR A 756 -22.97 -32.20 -0.57
CA TYR A 756 -23.22 -33.48 -1.21
C TYR A 756 -24.74 -33.65 -1.27
N ASN A 757 -25.28 -33.81 -2.47
CA ASN A 757 -26.72 -33.99 -2.76
C ASN A 757 -27.62 -32.85 -2.24
N VAL A 758 -27.97 -31.91 -3.12
CA VAL A 758 -28.94 -30.85 -2.81
C VAL A 758 -30.38 -31.37 -2.93
N PRO A 759 -31.28 -31.08 -1.97
CA PRO A 759 -32.59 -31.71 -1.93
C PRO A 759 -33.57 -31.21 -3.00
N GLY A 760 -33.48 -29.93 -3.40
CA GLY A 760 -34.34 -29.32 -4.40
C GLY A 760 -33.75 -28.02 -4.95
N TYR A 761 -34.56 -27.26 -5.70
CA TYR A 761 -34.10 -26.12 -6.50
C TYR A 761 -34.83 -24.81 -6.19
N ASN A 762 -35.70 -24.79 -5.18
CA ASN A 762 -36.47 -23.60 -4.85
C ASN A 762 -35.67 -22.63 -3.98
N PHE A 763 -35.88 -21.34 -4.26
CA PHE A 763 -35.32 -20.22 -3.53
C PHE A 763 -36.42 -19.30 -3.03
N GLY A 764 -36.16 -18.65 -1.90
CA GLY A 764 -37.10 -17.71 -1.33
C GLY A 764 -36.68 -17.27 0.05
N TYR A 765 -37.70 -16.96 0.86
CA TYR A 765 -37.55 -16.38 2.17
C TYR A 765 -38.50 -17.09 3.12
N THR A 766 -38.06 -17.32 4.34
CA THR A 766 -38.96 -17.67 5.43
C THR A 766 -38.90 -16.56 6.46
N LEU A 767 -40.07 -15.98 6.73
CA LEU A 767 -40.25 -15.02 7.82
C LEU A 767 -40.86 -15.77 8.97
N TYR A 768 -40.22 -15.65 10.14
CA TYR A 768 -40.71 -16.21 11.38
C TYR A 768 -41.27 -15.08 12.26
N GLU A 769 -42.38 -15.39 12.92
CA GLU A 769 -43.14 -14.47 13.76
C GLU A 769 -43.44 -13.14 13.02
N ARG A 770 -43.93 -12.13 13.74
CA ARG A 770 -44.39 -10.91 13.10
C ARG A 770 -43.19 -10.11 12.56
N THR A 771 -42.99 -10.19 11.25
CA THR A 771 -41.81 -9.65 10.54
C THR A 771 -42.24 -9.08 9.20
N LYS A 772 -41.66 -7.94 8.81
CA LYS A 772 -41.86 -7.30 7.52
C LYS A 772 -40.51 -7.02 6.86
N ILE A 773 -40.36 -7.42 5.61
CA ILE A 773 -39.16 -7.20 4.80
C ILE A 773 -39.51 -6.66 3.42
N ASN A 774 -38.55 -6.00 2.80
CA ASN A 774 -38.53 -5.72 1.37
C ASN A 774 -37.37 -6.47 0.74
N ILE A 775 -37.63 -7.01 -0.45
CA ILE A 775 -36.66 -7.72 -1.29
C ILE A 775 -36.45 -6.93 -2.57
N ASP A 776 -35.20 -6.86 -3.00
CA ASP A 776 -34.80 -6.29 -4.29
C ASP A 776 -33.67 -7.11 -4.93
N ASN A 777 -33.50 -6.93 -6.25
CA ASN A 777 -32.36 -7.45 -7.01
C ASN A 777 -32.13 -8.97 -6.90
N PHE A 778 -33.21 -9.78 -6.93
CA PHE A 778 -33.06 -11.23 -6.89
C PHE A 778 -32.56 -11.75 -8.23
N LYS A 779 -31.37 -12.35 -8.25
CA LYS A 779 -30.75 -12.80 -9.48
C LYS A 779 -30.02 -14.12 -9.30
N ILE A 780 -30.13 -14.96 -10.31
CA ILE A 780 -29.41 -16.23 -10.44
C ILE A 780 -28.57 -16.17 -11.70
N LYS A 781 -27.29 -16.46 -11.56
CA LYS A 781 -26.32 -16.43 -12.64
C LYS A 781 -25.59 -17.77 -12.69
N TYR A 782 -25.60 -18.44 -13.84
CA TYR A 782 -24.61 -19.49 -14.06
C TYR A 782 -23.24 -18.87 -14.23
N LEU A 783 -22.27 -19.46 -13.53
CA LEU A 783 -20.89 -19.09 -13.65
C LEU A 783 -20.35 -19.76 -14.91
N ASN A 784 -19.89 -18.95 -15.85
CA ASN A 784 -19.09 -19.47 -16.96
C ASN A 784 -17.77 -20.00 -16.39
N SER A 785 -17.19 -21.00 -17.06
CA SER A 785 -15.88 -21.57 -16.74
C SER A 785 -14.77 -20.51 -16.57
N ASP A 786 -14.97 -19.29 -17.06
CA ASP A 786 -13.96 -18.22 -17.12
C ASP A 786 -13.99 -17.19 -15.96
N ILE A 787 -14.95 -17.25 -15.01
CA ILE A 787 -14.99 -16.30 -13.88
C ILE A 787 -13.84 -16.58 -12.92
N ASN A 788 -12.80 -15.75 -12.94
CA ASN A 788 -11.67 -15.87 -12.03
C ASN A 788 -12.09 -15.58 -10.58
N TYR A 789 -11.89 -16.53 -9.66
CA TYR A 789 -12.07 -16.32 -8.22
C TYR A 789 -10.68 -16.02 -7.62
N PRO A 790 -10.57 -15.34 -6.47
CA PRO A 790 -9.26 -15.22 -5.84
C PRO A 790 -8.82 -16.59 -5.26
N PRO A 791 -7.52 -16.91 -5.25
CA PRO A 791 -6.99 -18.17 -4.74
C PRO A 791 -7.46 -18.54 -3.33
N GLU A 792 -7.70 -19.82 -3.06
CA GLU A 792 -7.85 -20.32 -1.69
C GLU A 792 -6.47 -20.65 -1.10
N ILE A 793 -6.22 -20.31 0.17
CA ILE A 793 -4.96 -20.61 0.86
C ILE A 793 -5.25 -21.50 2.06
N ASP A 794 -4.70 -22.70 2.06
CA ASP A 794 -4.61 -23.54 3.24
C ASP A 794 -3.17 -23.69 3.73
N ILE A 795 -2.95 -23.67 5.03
CA ILE A 795 -1.61 -23.78 5.63
C ILE A 795 -1.55 -25.10 6.38
N THR A 796 -0.74 -26.02 5.89
CA THR A 796 -0.57 -27.36 6.48
C THR A 796 0.60 -27.39 7.46
N GLU A 797 1.63 -26.58 7.20
CA GLU A 797 2.75 -26.38 8.13
C GLU A 797 3.14 -24.90 8.19
N PRO A 798 3.35 -24.32 9.37
CA PRO A 798 2.99 -24.87 10.66
C PRO A 798 1.48 -25.09 10.76
N VAL A 799 1.05 -26.16 11.43
CA VAL A 799 -0.39 -26.41 11.70
C VAL A 799 -0.98 -25.15 12.35
N VAL A 800 -1.83 -24.45 11.61
CA VAL A 800 -2.41 -23.18 12.04
C VAL A 800 -3.64 -23.49 12.88
N VAL A 801 -3.49 -23.54 14.20
CA VAL A 801 -4.64 -23.49 15.11
C VAL A 801 -5.26 -22.10 15.02
N SER A 802 -6.58 -22.05 14.79
CA SER A 802 -7.36 -20.83 14.57
C SER A 802 -7.34 -19.82 15.73
N ARG A 803 -6.72 -20.18 16.87
CA ARG A 803 -6.28 -19.26 17.93
C ARG A 803 -4.98 -19.78 18.54
N GLY A 804 -3.84 -19.12 18.27
CA GLY A 804 -2.55 -19.40 18.90
C GLY A 804 -1.33 -19.05 18.05
N PHE A 805 -0.16 -18.96 18.68
CA PHE A 805 1.15 -18.81 18.03
C PHE A 805 1.89 -20.15 18.11
N LYS A 806 2.50 -20.63 17.02
CA LYS A 806 3.44 -21.78 17.11
C LYS A 806 4.81 -21.26 17.56
N ILE A 807 5.41 -21.94 18.53
CA ILE A 807 6.74 -21.60 19.05
C ILE A 807 7.79 -22.45 18.33
N VAL A 808 8.87 -21.81 17.86
CA VAL A 808 9.99 -22.49 17.20
C VAL A 808 11.34 -21.92 17.66
N LYS A 809 12.37 -22.76 17.80
CA LYS A 809 13.75 -22.29 18.14
C LYS A 809 14.57 -21.91 16.91
N SER A 810 14.14 -22.35 15.72
CA SER A 810 14.85 -22.17 14.45
C SER A 810 14.83 -20.71 13.96
N LYS A 811 15.94 -20.26 13.34
CA LYS A 811 16.09 -18.94 12.68
C LYS A 811 15.18 -18.76 11.47
N LYS A 812 14.65 -19.85 10.93
CA LYS A 812 13.72 -19.88 9.81
C LYS A 812 12.60 -20.85 10.13
N ILE A 813 11.41 -20.60 9.62
CA ILE A 813 10.32 -21.58 9.64
C ILE A 813 9.94 -21.97 8.22
N LYS A 814 9.76 -23.28 8.04
CA LYS A 814 9.17 -23.82 6.83
C LYS A 814 7.66 -23.59 6.89
N VAL A 815 7.15 -22.80 5.96
CA VAL A 815 5.71 -22.64 5.73
C VAL A 815 5.35 -23.50 4.55
N ILE A 816 4.52 -24.51 4.75
CA ILE A 816 3.93 -25.38 3.74
C ILE A 816 2.43 -25.15 3.74
N GLY A 817 1.85 -25.07 2.55
CA GLY A 817 0.42 -24.96 2.41
C GLY A 817 -0.02 -25.42 1.03
N LYS A 818 -1.30 -25.23 0.74
CA LYS A 818 -1.85 -25.41 -0.60
C LYS A 818 -2.59 -24.14 -0.98
N ALA A 819 -2.15 -23.53 -2.07
CA ALA A 819 -2.87 -22.47 -2.74
C ALA A 819 -3.61 -23.09 -3.92
N THR A 820 -4.93 -22.97 -3.98
CA THR A 820 -5.73 -23.54 -5.08
C THR A 820 -6.53 -22.47 -5.77
N ASP A 821 -6.38 -22.41 -7.08
CA ASP A 821 -7.22 -21.63 -7.95
C ASP A 821 -7.49 -22.43 -9.23
N LYS A 822 -8.69 -22.34 -9.78
CA LYS A 822 -9.06 -23.03 -11.02
C LYS A 822 -8.28 -22.52 -12.23
N ASP A 823 -7.89 -21.25 -12.19
CA ASP A 823 -7.11 -20.60 -13.23
C ASP A 823 -5.60 -20.81 -13.01
N GLY A 824 -5.21 -21.31 -11.83
CA GLY A 824 -3.82 -21.55 -11.46
C GLY A 824 -3.23 -20.42 -10.62
N ILE A 825 -2.21 -20.76 -9.84
CA ILE A 825 -1.53 -19.84 -8.93
C ILE A 825 -0.36 -19.20 -9.64
N TYR A 826 -0.34 -17.86 -9.69
CA TYR A 826 0.76 -17.08 -10.24
C TYR A 826 1.92 -16.97 -9.25
N GLU A 827 1.62 -16.63 -8.00
CA GLU A 827 2.61 -16.50 -6.95
C GLU A 827 1.99 -16.80 -5.58
N VAL A 828 2.82 -17.31 -4.66
CA VAL A 828 2.53 -17.26 -3.23
C VAL A 828 3.70 -16.58 -2.55
N THR A 829 3.45 -15.56 -1.75
CA THR A 829 4.48 -14.86 -0.97
C THR A 829 4.15 -14.94 0.51
N ILE A 830 5.16 -15.03 1.38
CA ILE A 830 5.01 -14.91 2.83
C ILE A 830 5.86 -13.74 3.30
N ASN A 831 5.22 -12.66 3.77
CA ASN A 831 5.88 -11.40 4.15
C ASN A 831 6.83 -10.83 3.07
N GLY A 832 6.46 -11.00 1.80
CA GLY A 832 7.29 -10.58 0.66
C GLY A 832 8.46 -11.52 0.33
N THR A 833 8.55 -12.69 0.95
CA THR A 833 9.43 -13.79 0.52
C THR A 833 8.65 -14.73 -0.41
N ASP A 834 9.16 -15.02 -1.60
CA ASP A 834 8.50 -15.92 -2.55
C ASP A 834 8.50 -17.37 -2.05
N ALA A 835 7.36 -18.06 -2.20
CA ALA A 835 7.23 -19.49 -1.95
C ALA A 835 7.42 -20.28 -3.25
N TYR A 836 8.04 -21.45 -3.15
CA TYR A 836 8.03 -22.43 -4.23
C TYR A 836 6.64 -23.08 -4.31
N VAL A 837 5.94 -22.92 -5.44
CA VAL A 837 4.59 -23.46 -5.69
C VAL A 837 4.67 -24.59 -6.72
N GLU A 838 4.15 -25.76 -6.39
CA GLU A 838 4.05 -26.93 -7.26
C GLU A 838 2.80 -26.85 -8.16
N ALA A 839 2.80 -27.61 -9.26
CA ALA A 839 1.69 -27.62 -10.22
C ALA A 839 0.33 -28.00 -9.61
N ASN A 840 0.31 -28.74 -8.49
CA ASN A 840 -0.90 -29.11 -7.75
C ASN A 840 -1.36 -28.04 -6.74
N GLY A 841 -0.68 -26.89 -6.67
CA GLY A 841 -0.96 -25.80 -5.75
C GLY A 841 -0.26 -25.89 -4.40
N ASN A 842 0.44 -26.98 -4.08
CA ASN A 842 1.22 -27.06 -2.85
C ASN A 842 2.35 -26.03 -2.90
N PHE A 843 2.52 -25.25 -1.85
CA PHE A 843 3.61 -24.30 -1.75
C PHE A 843 4.46 -24.56 -0.52
N ARG A 844 5.75 -24.20 -0.61
CA ARG A 844 6.67 -24.18 0.52
C ARG A 844 7.60 -22.96 0.47
N ALA A 845 7.84 -22.35 1.61
CA ALA A 845 8.82 -21.27 1.77
C ALA A 845 9.59 -21.44 3.08
N GLU A 846 10.88 -21.10 3.08
CA GLU A 846 11.62 -20.87 4.32
C GLU A 846 11.59 -19.39 4.66
N VAL A 847 10.81 -19.04 5.67
CA VAL A 847 10.63 -17.66 6.07
C VAL A 847 11.57 -17.36 7.24
N PRO A 848 12.45 -16.35 7.12
CA PRO A 848 13.32 -15.95 8.22
C PRO A 848 12.48 -15.40 9.37
N LEU A 849 12.82 -15.83 10.58
CA LEU A 849 12.15 -15.42 11.80
C LEU A 849 13.08 -14.58 12.67
N ARG A 850 12.57 -13.41 13.06
CA ARG A 850 13.16 -12.58 14.10
C ARG A 850 12.88 -13.23 15.45
N ILE A 851 13.78 -13.06 16.42
CA ILE A 851 13.52 -13.51 17.80
C ILE A 851 12.27 -12.78 18.32
N GLY A 852 11.34 -13.50 18.94
CA GLY A 852 10.03 -12.96 19.34
C GLY A 852 8.93 -13.19 18.30
N ASP A 853 7.95 -12.30 18.27
CA ASP A 853 6.72 -12.48 17.48
C ASP A 853 6.96 -12.15 16.01
N ASN A 854 6.52 -13.04 15.13
CA ASN A 854 6.54 -12.87 13.68
C ASN A 854 5.12 -13.06 13.15
N GLU A 855 4.50 -11.98 12.66
CA GLU A 855 3.28 -12.09 11.85
C GLU A 855 3.68 -12.60 10.47
N LEU A 856 3.19 -13.75 10.05
CA LEU A 856 3.40 -14.30 8.71
C LEU A 856 2.13 -14.10 7.88
N ILE A 857 2.26 -13.28 6.83
CA ILE A 857 1.20 -12.94 5.89
C ILE A 857 1.45 -13.73 4.62
N VAL A 858 0.69 -14.81 4.41
CA VAL A 858 0.71 -15.59 3.17
C VAL A 858 -0.25 -14.94 2.18
N LYS A 859 0.25 -14.43 1.07
CA LYS A 859 -0.55 -13.91 -0.04
C LYS A 859 -0.42 -14.85 -1.22
N ALA A 860 -1.52 -15.34 -1.76
CA ALA A 860 -1.54 -16.07 -3.03
C ALA A 860 -2.25 -15.22 -4.07
N SER A 861 -1.63 -15.07 -5.24
CA SER A 861 -2.23 -14.40 -6.41
C SER A 861 -2.43 -15.42 -7.53
N ASP A 862 -3.57 -15.38 -8.23
CA ASP A 862 -3.81 -16.17 -9.44
C ASP A 862 -3.19 -15.52 -10.68
N ILE A 863 -3.16 -16.27 -11.79
CA ILE A 863 -2.61 -15.83 -13.09
C ILE A 863 -3.37 -14.66 -13.75
N LYS A 864 -4.56 -14.34 -13.26
CA LYS A 864 -5.44 -13.27 -13.74
C LYS A 864 -5.46 -12.09 -12.74
N GLY A 865 -4.56 -12.08 -11.77
CA GLY A 865 -4.26 -10.95 -10.88
C GLY A 865 -5.17 -10.77 -9.67
N LYS A 866 -6.07 -11.71 -9.32
CA LYS A 866 -6.75 -11.64 -8.01
C LYS A 866 -5.89 -12.31 -6.94
N SER A 867 -6.06 -11.87 -5.70
CA SER A 867 -5.25 -12.38 -4.59
C SER A 867 -6.05 -12.55 -3.31
N THR A 868 -5.65 -13.55 -2.52
CA THR A 868 -6.11 -13.77 -1.15
C THR A 868 -4.94 -13.62 -0.20
N THR A 869 -5.21 -13.20 1.04
CA THR A 869 -4.22 -13.20 2.12
C THR A 869 -4.70 -14.03 3.30
N LYS A 870 -3.80 -14.81 3.89
CA LYS A 870 -4.01 -15.58 5.12
C LYS A 870 -2.90 -15.23 6.10
N LYS A 871 -3.29 -14.84 7.31
CA LYS A 871 -2.36 -14.41 8.36
C LYS A 871 -2.30 -15.44 9.47
N PHE A 872 -1.11 -15.72 9.96
CA PHE A 872 -0.89 -16.45 11.20
C PHE A 872 0.40 -15.98 11.86
N PHE A 873 0.64 -16.37 13.11
CA PHE A 873 1.77 -15.86 13.86
C PHE A 873 2.68 -16.97 14.37
N ILE A 874 3.98 -16.69 14.37
CA ILE A 874 5.04 -17.59 14.84
C ILE A 874 5.93 -16.86 15.83
N LYS A 875 6.13 -17.46 16.99
CA LYS A 875 7.03 -16.92 18.00
C LYS A 875 8.34 -17.70 17.95
N ARG A 876 9.44 -17.01 17.65
CA ARG A 876 10.76 -17.62 17.68
C ARG A 876 11.41 -17.48 19.06
N GLU A 877 11.72 -18.60 19.70
CA GLU A 877 12.52 -18.65 20.92
C GLU A 877 14.01 -18.40 20.64
N SER A 878 14.69 -17.78 21.60
CA SER A 878 16.14 -17.74 21.62
C SER A 878 16.67 -19.15 21.95
N PRO A 879 17.77 -19.63 21.34
CA PRO A 879 18.41 -20.85 21.80
C PRO A 879 18.77 -20.69 23.28
N GLU A 880 18.43 -21.70 24.09
CA GLU A 880 18.89 -21.77 25.48
C GLU A 880 20.42 -21.87 25.49
N PRO A 881 21.10 -21.21 26.43
CA PRO A 881 22.52 -21.36 26.56
C PRO A 881 22.82 -22.78 27.04
N THR A 882 23.48 -23.59 26.20
CA THR A 882 24.28 -24.71 26.68
C THR A 882 25.37 -24.15 27.57
N VAL A 883 25.15 -24.25 28.88
CA VAL A 883 26.18 -24.03 29.89
C VAL A 883 27.10 -25.24 29.82
N ILE A 884 28.24 -25.09 29.15
CA ILE A 884 29.40 -25.92 29.45
C ILE A 884 29.87 -25.40 30.81
N VAL A 885 29.64 -26.19 31.86
CA VAL A 885 30.17 -25.92 33.19
C VAL A 885 31.67 -26.16 33.13
N ASP A 886 32.43 -25.10 32.88
CA ASP A 886 33.84 -25.08 33.25
C ASP A 886 33.90 -24.61 34.70
N VAL A 887 34.17 -25.56 35.60
CA VAL A 887 34.28 -25.30 37.03
C VAL A 887 35.59 -24.55 37.25
N ASN A 888 35.54 -23.23 37.29
CA ASN A 888 36.60 -22.45 37.92
C ASN A 888 36.05 -21.84 39.21
N PRO A 889 36.39 -22.37 40.39
CA PRO A 889 35.77 -21.99 41.66
C PRO A 889 36.30 -20.67 42.25
N ASN A 890 37.08 -19.87 41.51
CA ASN A 890 37.66 -18.63 42.03
C ASN A 890 37.57 -17.50 41.00
N VAL A 891 36.50 -16.71 41.04
CA VAL A 891 36.52 -15.31 40.58
C VAL A 891 35.75 -14.48 41.58
N ASP A 892 36.46 -13.50 42.13
CA ASP A 892 36.13 -12.72 43.32
C ASP A 892 34.82 -11.92 43.26
N VAL A 893 34.27 -11.78 44.47
CA VAL A 893 33.15 -10.96 44.90
C VAL A 893 33.28 -9.52 44.38
N VAL A 894 32.35 -9.08 43.52
CA VAL A 894 32.16 -7.65 43.20
C VAL A 894 30.91 -7.14 43.90
N ASN A 895 31.14 -6.31 44.92
CA ASN A 895 30.14 -5.57 45.70
C ASN A 895 29.20 -4.74 44.81
N THR A 896 27.97 -5.18 44.56
CA THR A 896 26.89 -4.36 43.95
C THR A 896 26.03 -3.62 44.98
N THR A 897 26.46 -3.52 46.24
CA THR A 897 25.73 -2.82 47.30
C THR A 897 26.08 -1.34 47.33
N THR A 898 25.26 -0.48 46.71
CA THR A 898 25.34 0.96 47.03
C THR A 898 23.99 1.66 47.24
N GLY A 899 22.85 0.99 47.02
CA GLY A 899 21.52 1.61 47.10
C GLY A 899 20.49 0.82 47.91
N ASN A 900 19.68 1.51 48.71
CA ASN A 900 18.51 0.93 49.38
C ASN A 900 17.36 0.73 48.38
N TYR A 901 16.49 -0.23 48.67
CA TYR A 901 15.27 -0.48 47.92
C TYR A 901 14.06 0.03 48.70
N TYR A 902 13.30 0.92 48.07
CA TYR A 902 12.09 1.53 48.58
C TYR A 902 10.88 1.10 47.74
N ALA A 903 9.71 0.98 48.37
CA ALA A 903 8.48 0.71 47.66
C ALA A 903 7.32 1.57 48.18
N LEU A 904 6.56 2.16 47.26
CA LEU A 904 5.25 2.77 47.50
C LEU A 904 4.19 1.88 46.87
N LEU A 905 3.39 1.18 47.68
CA LEU A 905 2.40 0.22 47.21
C LEU A 905 1.01 0.74 47.57
N ILE A 906 0.19 1.05 46.56
CA ILE A 906 -1.10 1.71 46.71
C ILE A 906 -2.18 0.75 46.23
N GLY A 907 -3.12 0.41 47.11
CA GLY A 907 -4.31 -0.37 46.79
C GLY A 907 -5.56 0.42 47.18
N VAL A 908 -6.41 0.75 46.21
CA VAL A 908 -7.67 1.46 46.45
C VAL A 908 -8.82 0.54 46.07
N SER A 909 -9.52 0.04 47.08
CA SER A 909 -10.67 -0.83 46.92
C SER A 909 -11.98 -0.14 47.20
N ASP A 910 -12.00 0.79 48.16
CA ASP A 910 -13.21 1.41 48.65
C ASP A 910 -13.20 2.91 48.28
N TYR A 911 -14.29 3.39 47.69
CA TYR A 911 -14.44 4.76 47.19
C TYR A 911 -15.57 5.48 47.94
N GLY A 912 -15.32 6.75 48.29
CA GLY A 912 -16.30 7.56 49.04
C GLY A 912 -17.55 7.92 48.23
N ASP A 913 -17.44 8.01 46.90
CA ASP A 913 -18.57 8.24 46.01
C ASP A 913 -19.24 6.92 45.60
N SER A 914 -20.48 6.73 46.03
CA SER A 914 -21.36 5.59 45.68
C SER A 914 -21.50 5.29 44.18
N LYS A 915 -21.19 6.26 43.30
CA LYS A 915 -21.23 6.09 41.84
C LYS A 915 -19.99 5.38 41.29
N ILE A 916 -18.90 5.29 42.07
CA ILE A 916 -17.70 4.52 41.77
C ILE A 916 -17.86 3.15 42.43
N VAL A 917 -17.69 2.08 41.65
CA VAL A 917 -17.93 0.71 42.15
C VAL A 917 -16.74 0.24 42.96
N ASP A 918 -16.94 -0.18 44.20
CA ASP A 918 -15.89 -0.77 45.04
C ASP A 918 -15.35 -2.09 44.46
N LEU A 919 -14.07 -2.38 44.75
CA LEU A 919 -13.32 -3.52 44.20
C LEU A 919 -13.15 -4.67 45.20
N GLU A 920 -14.13 -4.87 46.10
CA GLU A 920 -14.24 -5.99 47.04
C GLU A 920 -12.97 -6.25 47.90
N GLY A 921 -12.22 -5.19 48.23
CA GLY A 921 -10.96 -5.28 48.99
C GLY A 921 -9.78 -5.93 48.25
N LEU A 922 -9.90 -6.23 46.95
CA LEU A 922 -8.87 -6.94 46.19
C LEU A 922 -7.61 -6.10 45.95
N PRO A 923 -7.69 -4.85 45.41
CA PRO A 923 -6.52 -3.97 45.33
C PRO A 923 -5.77 -3.79 46.66
N SER A 924 -6.49 -3.68 47.77
CA SER A 924 -5.91 -3.56 49.11
C SER A 924 -5.12 -4.82 49.51
N LYS A 925 -5.66 -6.01 49.20
CA LYS A 925 -4.96 -7.28 49.37
C LYS A 925 -3.76 -7.41 48.44
N ASP A 926 -3.86 -6.88 47.22
CA ASP A 926 -2.81 -6.93 46.22
C ASP A 926 -1.59 -6.09 46.62
N ALA A 927 -1.82 -4.86 47.08
CA ALA A 927 -0.75 -4.00 47.59
C ALA A 927 -0.05 -4.61 48.82
N THR A 928 -0.84 -5.17 49.74
CA THR A 928 -0.32 -5.84 50.94
C THR A 928 0.48 -7.11 50.60
N GLY A 929 -0.06 -7.95 49.71
CA GLY A 929 0.56 -9.20 49.28
C GLY A 929 1.90 -8.97 48.57
N LEU A 930 1.98 -7.97 47.69
CA LEU A 930 3.24 -7.57 47.07
C LEU A 930 4.24 -7.06 48.11
N GLY A 931 3.80 -6.25 49.09
CA GLY A 931 4.66 -5.77 50.18
C GLY A 931 5.29 -6.90 50.98
N ASN A 932 4.51 -7.93 51.31
CA ASN A 932 5.00 -9.12 52.00
C ASN A 932 6.03 -9.90 51.18
N ILE A 933 5.83 -10.04 49.87
CA ILE A 933 6.78 -10.74 48.99
C ILE A 933 8.08 -9.95 48.85
N LEU A 934 8.00 -8.63 48.67
CA LEU A 934 9.19 -7.79 48.54
C LEU A 934 10.03 -7.82 49.81
N THR A 935 9.42 -7.74 50.99
CA THR A 935 10.15 -7.75 52.27
C THR A 935 10.62 -9.14 52.69
N SER A 936 9.93 -10.23 52.30
CA SER A 936 10.33 -11.60 52.65
C SER A 936 11.35 -12.20 51.69
N LYS A 937 11.23 -11.95 50.38
CA LYS A 937 12.02 -12.64 49.34
C LYS A 937 13.04 -11.75 48.63
N TYR A 938 12.90 -10.44 48.68
CA TYR A 938 13.76 -9.50 47.95
C TYR A 938 14.41 -8.49 48.89
N ASN A 939 15.42 -7.76 48.42
CA ASN A 939 16.24 -6.86 49.24
C ASN A 939 15.54 -5.54 49.65
N PHE A 940 14.25 -5.58 49.96
CA PHE A 940 13.49 -4.46 50.52
C PHE A 940 13.42 -4.61 52.04
N LYS A 941 13.84 -3.56 52.76
CA LYS A 941 13.70 -3.52 54.22
C LYS A 941 12.27 -3.11 54.59
N PRO A 942 11.63 -3.72 55.62
CA PRO A 942 10.27 -3.38 56.01
C PRO A 942 10.03 -1.87 56.21
N GLU A 943 10.98 -1.16 56.81
CA GLU A 943 10.93 0.29 57.05
C GLU A 943 11.01 1.17 55.77
N ASN A 944 11.30 0.55 54.62
CA ASN A 944 11.39 1.22 53.31
C ASN A 944 10.21 0.87 52.38
N VAL A 945 9.28 0.02 52.83
CA VAL A 945 8.07 -0.36 52.09
C VAL A 945 6.86 0.33 52.74
N LYS A 946 6.28 1.31 52.05
CA LYS A 946 5.06 1.99 52.48
C LYS A 946 3.89 1.43 51.70
N VAL A 947 2.98 0.75 52.41
CA VAL A 947 1.68 0.32 51.86
C VAL A 947 0.62 1.35 52.23
N LEU A 948 -0.15 1.78 51.24
CA LEU A 948 -1.27 2.70 51.35
C LEU A 948 -2.53 1.98 50.90
N ILE A 949 -3.50 1.87 51.80
CA ILE A 949 -4.79 1.18 51.58
C ILE A 949 -5.89 2.22 51.60
N ASN A 950 -6.73 2.24 50.55
CA ASN A 950 -7.81 3.22 50.36
C ASN A 950 -7.34 4.66 50.61
N ALA A 951 -6.17 5.00 50.08
CA ALA A 951 -5.54 6.29 50.31
C ALA A 951 -6.21 7.41 49.53
N THR A 952 -6.33 8.57 50.17
CA THR A 952 -6.81 9.80 49.52
C THR A 952 -5.77 10.37 48.58
N ARG A 953 -6.17 11.33 47.74
CA ARG A 953 -5.25 12.08 46.89
C ARG A 953 -4.12 12.70 47.69
N SER A 954 -4.44 13.28 48.85
CA SER A 954 -3.47 13.89 49.75
C SER A 954 -2.46 12.87 50.28
N ASP A 955 -2.93 11.71 50.74
CA ASP A 955 -2.06 10.65 51.26
C ASP A 955 -1.05 10.16 50.23
N ILE A 956 -1.49 9.96 48.98
CA ILE A 956 -0.64 9.50 47.88
C ILE A 956 0.44 10.54 47.57
N LEU A 957 0.08 11.82 47.44
CA LEU A 957 1.04 12.89 47.13
C LEU A 957 2.00 13.15 48.29
N ASN A 958 1.53 13.09 49.54
CA ASN A 958 2.37 13.21 50.74
C ASN A 958 3.37 12.06 50.84
N ALA A 959 2.98 10.84 50.47
CA ALA A 959 3.90 9.70 50.42
C ALA A 959 5.00 9.91 49.35
N PHE A 960 4.63 10.38 48.16
CA PHE A 960 5.61 10.75 47.15
C PHE A 960 6.59 11.84 47.62
N ASP A 961 6.11 12.90 48.29
CA ASP A 961 6.97 13.95 48.84
C ASP A 961 7.86 13.44 49.99
N THR A 962 7.37 12.47 50.78
CA THR A 962 8.17 11.78 51.80
C THR A 962 9.32 11.00 51.16
N PHE A 963 9.03 10.21 50.12
CA PHE A 963 10.06 9.48 49.37
C PHE A 963 11.03 10.42 48.67
N ARG A 964 10.56 11.54 48.12
CA ARG A 964 11.42 12.58 47.54
C ARG A 964 12.47 13.10 48.53
N LYS A 965 12.11 13.25 49.81
CA LYS A 965 13.03 13.71 50.87
C LYS A 965 14.01 12.63 51.34
N LYS A 966 13.64 11.34 51.21
CA LYS A 966 14.42 10.20 51.75
C LYS A 966 15.34 9.53 50.72
N ILE A 967 14.92 9.46 49.46
CA ILE A 967 15.58 8.68 48.40
C ILE A 967 16.69 9.48 47.72
N THR A 968 17.84 8.83 47.54
CA THR A 968 19.04 9.41 46.90
C THR A 968 19.30 8.81 45.50
N GLU A 969 20.30 9.36 44.80
CA GLU A 969 20.76 8.93 43.46
C GLU A 969 21.39 7.54 43.42
N LYS A 970 21.56 6.89 44.58
CA LYS A 970 22.04 5.52 44.67
C LYS A 970 20.89 4.52 44.86
N ASP A 971 19.72 4.98 45.30
CA ASP A 971 18.62 4.13 45.76
C ASP A 971 17.67 3.70 44.62
N ASN A 972 16.80 2.75 44.92
CA ASN A 972 15.87 2.13 43.97
C ASN A 972 14.43 2.31 44.48
N LEU A 973 13.50 2.69 43.60
CA LEU A 973 12.09 2.91 43.94
C LEU A 973 11.17 2.04 43.09
N LEU A 974 10.34 1.22 43.74
CA LEU A 974 9.19 0.55 43.15
C LEU A 974 7.93 1.31 43.51
N ILE A 975 7.07 1.61 42.54
CA ILE A 975 5.74 2.15 42.76
C ILE A 975 4.74 1.13 42.23
N PHE A 976 3.78 0.73 43.05
CA PHE A 976 2.68 -0.12 42.63
C PHE A 976 1.35 0.60 42.86
N TYR A 977 0.46 0.56 41.87
CA TYR A 977 -0.90 1.07 42.02
C TYR A 977 -1.90 0.04 41.49
N ALA A 978 -2.87 -0.32 42.32
CA ALA A 978 -4.05 -1.09 41.95
C ALA A 978 -5.32 -0.34 42.40
N GLY A 979 -6.27 -0.16 41.49
CA GLY A 979 -7.48 0.63 41.71
C GLY A 979 -8.11 1.06 40.39
N HIS A 980 -9.13 1.91 40.45
CA HIS A 980 -9.77 2.46 39.27
C HIS A 980 -8.91 3.52 38.58
N GLY A 981 -9.06 3.60 37.27
CA GLY A 981 -8.50 4.68 36.46
C GLY A 981 -9.50 5.11 35.40
N VAL A 982 -9.47 6.40 35.06
CA VAL A 982 -10.33 7.01 34.03
C VAL A 982 -9.45 7.54 32.91
N TYR A 983 -9.95 7.47 31.69
CA TYR A 983 -9.32 8.11 30.53
C TYR A 983 -10.37 8.90 29.77
N GLU A 984 -10.01 10.15 29.51
CA GLU A 984 -10.80 11.08 28.72
C GLU A 984 -10.33 10.97 27.27
N ASP A 985 -11.11 10.27 26.43
CA ASP A 985 -10.78 9.99 25.01
C ASP A 985 -10.61 11.28 24.19
N ASP A 986 -11.30 12.35 24.57
CA ASP A 986 -11.28 13.66 23.94
C ASP A 986 -10.04 14.50 24.32
N ALA A 987 -9.57 14.36 25.56
CA ALA A 987 -8.38 15.06 26.05
C ALA A 987 -7.08 14.24 25.88
N GLU A 988 -7.20 12.94 25.58
CA GLU A 988 -6.10 11.95 25.61
C GLU A 988 -5.39 11.89 26.98
N VAL A 989 -6.14 12.09 28.07
CA VAL A 989 -5.60 12.17 29.44
C VAL A 989 -6.06 10.99 30.29
N GLY A 990 -5.10 10.32 30.96
CA GLY A 990 -5.39 9.29 31.97
C GLY A 990 -5.24 9.78 33.40
N TYR A 991 -6.07 9.25 34.29
CA TYR A 991 -6.14 9.57 35.72
C TYR A 991 -6.16 8.30 36.58
N TRP A 992 -5.52 8.35 37.74
CA TRP A 992 -5.72 7.41 38.85
C TRP A 992 -6.82 7.95 39.76
N LEU A 993 -7.67 7.06 40.28
CA LEU A 993 -8.72 7.43 41.23
C LEU A 993 -8.30 7.04 42.67
N PRO A 994 -8.03 8.01 43.55
CA PRO A 994 -7.86 7.76 44.99
C PRO A 994 -9.21 7.47 45.68
N ALA A 995 -9.19 7.11 46.96
CA ALA A 995 -10.41 6.75 47.70
C ALA A 995 -11.41 7.92 47.84
N ASP A 996 -10.93 9.16 47.82
CA ASP A 996 -11.73 10.40 47.86
C ASP A 996 -12.06 10.94 46.46
N ALA A 997 -11.91 10.13 45.41
CA ALA A 997 -12.33 10.47 44.05
C ALA A 997 -13.86 10.58 43.97
N ASP A 998 -14.33 11.59 43.23
CA ASP A 998 -15.72 11.78 42.86
C ASP A 998 -15.90 11.45 41.38
N LYS A 999 -16.97 10.77 40.98
CA LYS A 999 -17.17 10.35 39.59
C LYS A 999 -17.40 11.51 38.62
N GLU A 1000 -18.00 12.59 39.10
CA GLU A 1000 -18.38 13.76 38.30
C GLU A 1000 -17.30 14.85 38.33
N PHE A 1001 -16.52 14.94 39.42
CA PHE A 1001 -15.52 16.00 39.60
C PHE A 1001 -14.08 15.47 39.68
N THR A 1002 -13.21 16.02 38.82
CA THR A 1002 -11.81 15.58 38.69
C THR A 1002 -10.86 16.15 39.74
N ALA A 1003 -11.35 16.95 40.70
CA ALA A 1003 -10.54 17.66 41.70
C ALA A 1003 -9.63 16.72 42.53
N ASN A 1004 -10.18 15.56 42.91
CA ASN A 1004 -9.46 14.53 43.66
C ASN A 1004 -8.86 13.43 42.79
N TRP A 1005 -8.89 13.57 41.47
CA TRP A 1005 -8.22 12.63 40.57
C TRP A 1005 -6.73 12.97 40.47
N ILE A 1006 -5.91 11.97 40.16
CA ILE A 1006 -4.47 12.17 39.94
C ILE A 1006 -4.15 11.90 38.47
N GLN A 1007 -3.93 12.98 37.71
CA GLN A 1007 -3.53 12.88 36.32
C GLN A 1007 -2.16 12.18 36.16
N ASN A 1008 -1.99 11.38 35.11
CA ASN A 1008 -0.73 10.68 34.83
C ASN A 1008 0.46 11.65 34.71
N SER A 1009 0.27 12.86 34.21
CA SER A 1009 1.29 13.91 34.16
C SER A 1009 1.79 14.32 35.55
N VAL A 1010 0.91 14.35 36.55
CA VAL A 1010 1.25 14.62 37.96
C VAL A 1010 2.11 13.49 38.51
N ILE A 1011 1.75 12.23 38.24
CA ILE A 1011 2.57 11.05 38.62
C ILE A 1011 3.96 11.14 37.99
N VAL A 1012 4.06 11.39 36.69
CA VAL A 1012 5.34 11.52 35.97
C VAL A 1012 6.18 12.66 36.54
N SER A 1013 5.58 13.83 36.77
CA SER A 1013 6.28 14.98 37.36
C SER A 1013 6.77 14.71 38.78
N THR A 1014 6.02 13.92 39.54
CA THR A 1014 6.36 13.55 40.90
C THR A 1014 7.50 12.54 40.93
N ILE A 1015 7.46 11.52 40.06
CA ILE A 1015 8.56 10.56 39.88
C ILE A 1015 9.83 11.30 39.44
N LYS A 1016 9.74 12.26 38.53
CA LYS A 1016 10.89 13.07 38.06
C LYS A 1016 11.62 13.78 39.20
N ARG A 1017 10.91 14.18 40.25
CA ARG A 1017 11.47 14.90 41.40
C ARG A 1017 12.14 13.97 42.41
N ILE A 1018 11.94 12.66 42.32
CA ILE A 1018 12.57 11.67 43.20
C ILE A 1018 13.87 11.21 42.55
N LYS A 1019 14.97 11.35 43.28
CA LYS A 1019 16.32 11.16 42.77
C LYS A 1019 16.75 9.70 42.57
N ALA A 1020 15.86 8.71 42.70
CA ALA A 1020 16.22 7.29 42.62
C ALA A 1020 17.04 6.95 41.36
N LYS A 1021 18.07 6.10 41.50
CA LYS A 1021 18.83 5.55 40.36
C LYS A 1021 17.91 4.79 39.42
N HIS A 1022 17.16 3.85 39.98
CA HIS A 1022 16.19 3.03 39.25
C HIS A 1022 14.79 3.24 39.82
N THR A 1023 13.85 3.64 38.97
CA THR A 1023 12.42 3.66 39.29
C THR A 1023 11.67 2.68 38.39
N LEU A 1024 10.84 1.83 39.00
CA LEU A 1024 9.89 0.97 38.32
C LEU A 1024 8.47 1.31 38.78
N LEU A 1025 7.61 1.72 37.86
CA LEU A 1025 6.18 1.87 38.09
C LEU A 1025 5.44 0.62 37.59
N ILE A 1026 4.69 -0.05 38.45
CA ILE A 1026 3.79 -1.14 38.08
C ILE A 1026 2.36 -0.66 38.34
N SER A 1027 1.54 -0.58 37.29
CA SER A 1027 0.17 -0.11 37.43
C SER A 1027 -0.81 -1.15 36.90
N ASP A 1028 -1.72 -1.56 37.78
CA ASP A 1028 -2.84 -2.45 37.51
C ASP A 1028 -4.17 -1.69 37.50
N ALA A 1029 -4.11 -0.47 36.96
CA ALA A 1029 -5.27 0.36 36.68
C ALA A 1029 -5.36 0.62 35.17
N CYS A 1030 -6.58 0.88 34.71
CA CYS A 1030 -6.87 1.19 33.32
C CYS A 1030 -6.01 2.37 32.84
N PHE A 1031 -5.56 2.31 31.59
CA PHE A 1031 -4.86 3.41 30.89
C PHE A 1031 -3.47 3.79 31.39
N SER A 1032 -2.84 2.93 32.17
CA SER A 1032 -1.41 3.01 32.49
C SER A 1032 -0.49 2.95 31.25
N GLY A 1033 -0.99 2.42 30.11
CA GLY A 1033 -0.28 2.44 28.82
C GLY A 1033 -0.07 3.83 28.19
N SER A 1034 -0.88 4.84 28.55
CA SER A 1034 -0.71 6.24 28.09
C SER A 1034 0.58 6.89 28.62
N ILE A 1035 1.25 6.25 29.59
CA ILE A 1035 2.56 6.66 30.10
C ILE A 1035 3.65 6.46 29.02
N PHE A 1036 3.39 5.68 27.97
CA PHE A 1036 4.32 5.39 26.88
C PHE A 1036 4.02 6.19 25.60
N LYS A 1037 5.04 6.73 24.92
CA LYS A 1037 4.98 7.17 23.51
C LYS A 1037 6.07 6.44 22.71
N THR A 1038 5.73 5.98 21.50
CA THR A 1038 6.33 4.86 20.74
C THR A 1038 7.84 4.91 20.44
N ARG A 1039 8.57 3.83 20.76
CA ARG A 1039 9.78 3.34 20.04
C ARG A 1039 10.12 1.89 20.41
N SER A 1040 10.58 1.10 19.43
CA SER A 1040 10.95 -0.31 19.58
C SER A 1040 12.27 -0.51 20.32
N LEU A 1041 12.30 -1.50 21.22
CA LEU A 1041 13.46 -1.88 22.03
C LEU A 1041 14.31 -2.95 21.34
N THR A 1042 15.63 -2.78 21.37
CA THR A 1042 16.67 -3.78 21.04
C THR A 1042 17.17 -4.43 22.34
N LYS A 1043 17.62 -5.70 22.33
CA LYS A 1043 18.50 -6.25 23.39
C LYS A 1043 19.16 -7.58 23.01
N GLU A 1044 20.44 -7.71 23.36
CA GLU A 1044 21.29 -8.92 23.40
C GLU A 1044 21.80 -9.16 24.85
N ALA A 1045 22.19 -10.40 25.18
CA ALA A 1045 22.68 -10.90 26.49
C ALA A 1045 24.24 -10.93 26.57
N PRO A 1046 24.96 -11.50 27.58
CA PRO A 1046 24.68 -11.84 28.99
C PRO A 1046 25.72 -11.26 30.02
N LYS A 1047 26.58 -10.28 29.66
CA LYS A 1047 27.32 -9.43 30.65
C LYS A 1047 26.43 -8.31 31.24
N ALA A 1048 25.12 -8.54 31.25
CA ALA A 1048 24.12 -7.49 31.08
C ALA A 1048 23.63 -6.85 32.39
N TYR A 1049 23.58 -7.58 33.52
CA TYR A 1049 22.96 -7.02 34.74
C TYR A 1049 23.78 -5.89 35.38
N GLN A 1050 25.12 -5.99 35.39
CA GLN A 1050 25.99 -4.88 35.85
C GLN A 1050 25.80 -3.65 34.96
N LYS A 1051 25.87 -3.80 33.64
CA LYS A 1051 25.64 -2.70 32.68
C LYS A 1051 24.22 -2.10 32.77
N LEU A 1052 23.20 -2.92 33.02
CA LEU A 1052 21.82 -2.47 33.20
C LEU A 1052 21.61 -1.76 34.55
N TYR A 1053 22.36 -2.13 35.58
CA TYR A 1053 22.34 -1.48 36.90
C TYR A 1053 23.23 -0.23 36.96
N GLU A 1054 24.24 -0.11 36.09
CA GLU A 1054 25.13 1.06 36.05
C GLU A 1054 24.39 2.34 35.62
N LEU A 1055 23.47 2.22 34.66
CA LEU A 1055 22.75 3.35 34.07
C LEU A 1055 21.42 3.64 34.80
N PRO A 1056 21.07 4.90 35.06
CA PRO A 1056 19.75 5.29 35.55
C PRO A 1056 18.59 4.71 34.73
N SER A 1057 17.53 4.30 35.42
CA SER A 1057 16.35 3.65 34.81
C SER A 1057 15.05 4.26 35.31
N LYS A 1058 14.09 4.49 34.41
CA LYS A 1058 12.73 4.95 34.69
C LYS A 1058 11.75 4.16 33.80
N LYS A 1059 11.31 2.99 34.28
CA LYS A 1059 10.47 2.05 33.51
C LYS A 1059 9.08 1.94 34.10
N ALA A 1060 8.12 1.51 33.28
CA ALA A 1060 6.81 1.09 33.75
C ALA A 1060 6.40 -0.27 33.18
N ILE A 1061 5.63 -1.04 33.97
CA ILE A 1061 4.88 -2.24 33.57
C ILE A 1061 3.40 -1.97 33.82
N THR A 1062 2.56 -2.26 32.84
CA THR A 1062 1.14 -1.93 32.89
C THR A 1062 0.28 -3.10 32.46
N SER A 1063 -0.95 -3.21 32.97
CA SER A 1063 -1.87 -4.31 32.60
C SER A 1063 -2.44 -4.15 31.18
N GLY A 1064 -2.48 -2.93 30.63
CA GLY A 1064 -2.54 -2.66 29.19
C GLY A 1064 -3.91 -2.55 28.52
N THR A 1065 -4.95 -2.09 29.22
CA THR A 1065 -6.28 -1.83 28.62
C THR A 1065 -6.70 -0.36 28.57
N LEU A 1066 -7.53 -0.04 27.56
CA LEU A 1066 -8.39 1.15 27.51
C LEU A 1066 -9.79 0.91 28.14
N LYS A 1067 -9.93 -0.11 29.00
CA LYS A 1067 -11.21 -0.53 29.62
C LYS A 1067 -10.97 -1.07 31.03
N THR A 1068 -12.03 -1.06 31.85
CA THR A 1068 -12.05 -1.50 33.27
C THR A 1068 -11.39 -2.86 33.48
N VAL A 1069 -10.47 -2.95 34.45
CA VAL A 1069 -9.86 -4.22 34.86
C VAL A 1069 -10.91 -5.02 35.65
N PRO A 1070 -11.14 -6.31 35.34
CA PRO A 1070 -12.11 -7.13 36.07
C PRO A 1070 -11.70 -7.28 37.54
N ASN A 1071 -12.70 -7.48 38.42
CA ASN A 1071 -12.54 -7.52 39.89
C ASN A 1071 -11.35 -8.39 40.35
N LYS A 1072 -11.07 -9.51 39.67
CA LYS A 1072 -9.85 -10.33 39.88
C LYS A 1072 -8.80 -10.07 38.79
N SER A 1073 -7.70 -9.41 39.16
CA SER A 1073 -6.62 -9.13 38.23
C SER A 1073 -5.79 -10.37 37.89
N VAL A 1074 -5.90 -10.81 36.62
CA VAL A 1074 -5.03 -11.83 36.03
C VAL A 1074 -3.60 -11.32 35.90
N PHE A 1075 -3.41 -10.01 35.73
CA PHE A 1075 -2.10 -9.37 35.70
C PHE A 1075 -1.36 -9.53 37.03
N TYR A 1076 -2.01 -9.17 38.14
CA TYR A 1076 -1.45 -9.32 39.48
C TYR A 1076 -1.18 -10.78 39.83
N LYS A 1077 -2.08 -11.71 39.48
CA LYS A 1077 -1.90 -13.16 39.69
C LYS A 1077 -0.56 -13.65 39.14
N TYR A 1078 -0.22 -13.29 37.91
CA TYR A 1078 1.03 -13.72 37.28
C TYR A 1078 2.24 -12.94 37.77
N LEU A 1079 2.09 -11.63 38.05
CA LEU A 1079 3.13 -10.82 38.69
C LEU A 1079 3.63 -11.46 39.98
N ILE A 1080 2.70 -11.77 40.89
CA ILE A 1080 3.01 -12.42 42.16
C ILE A 1080 3.58 -13.82 41.96
N ASN A 1081 3.01 -14.61 41.04
CA ASN A 1081 3.51 -15.95 40.79
C ASN A 1081 4.98 -15.94 40.34
N ARG A 1082 5.37 -15.01 39.45
CA ARG A 1082 6.76 -14.91 38.95
C ARG A 1082 7.71 -14.36 40.01
N LEU A 1083 7.29 -13.37 40.78
CA LEU A 1083 8.11 -12.87 41.89
C LEU A 1083 8.29 -13.92 43.00
N THR A 1084 7.24 -14.68 43.31
CA THR A 1084 7.27 -15.70 44.37
C THR A 1084 8.15 -16.90 44.00
N ASN A 1085 8.09 -17.33 42.75
CA ASN A 1085 8.78 -18.53 42.26
C ASN A 1085 10.12 -18.23 41.58
N ASN A 1086 10.63 -17.00 41.71
CA ASN A 1086 11.93 -16.63 41.17
C ASN A 1086 13.06 -17.45 41.83
N THR A 1087 13.85 -18.15 41.01
CA THR A 1087 15.03 -18.90 41.44
C THR A 1087 16.33 -18.10 41.28
N SER A 1088 16.35 -17.07 40.43
CA SER A 1088 17.52 -16.24 40.13
C SER A 1088 17.83 -15.25 41.25
N LYS A 1089 19.12 -15.08 41.59
CA LYS A 1089 19.59 -14.06 42.56
C LYS A 1089 19.25 -12.63 42.11
N TYR A 1090 19.31 -12.39 40.80
CA TYR A 1090 19.00 -11.11 40.15
C TYR A 1090 17.94 -11.33 39.08
N MET A 1091 16.93 -10.45 39.02
CA MET A 1091 15.90 -10.46 37.98
C MET A 1091 15.63 -9.02 37.53
N SER A 1092 15.66 -8.74 36.24
CA SER A 1092 15.34 -7.39 35.74
C SER A 1092 13.83 -7.18 35.57
N ALA A 1093 13.37 -5.94 35.55
CA ALA A 1093 11.97 -5.63 35.30
C ALA A 1093 11.52 -6.06 33.89
N LEU A 1094 12.41 -5.96 32.88
CA LEU A 1094 12.14 -6.51 31.55
C LEU A 1094 11.98 -8.04 31.57
N GLU A 1095 12.77 -8.74 32.37
CA GLU A 1095 12.67 -10.20 32.53
C GLU A 1095 11.36 -10.59 33.22
N LEU A 1096 11.01 -9.89 34.31
CA LEU A 1096 9.73 -10.05 34.99
C LEU A 1096 8.56 -9.81 34.02
N PHE A 1097 8.59 -8.73 33.25
CA PHE A 1097 7.60 -8.43 32.22
C PHE A 1097 7.50 -9.55 31.17
N SER A 1098 8.63 -10.00 30.64
CA SER A 1098 8.68 -11.05 29.62
C SER A 1098 8.04 -12.35 30.11
N ASN A 1099 8.18 -12.64 31.41
CA ASN A 1099 7.64 -13.84 32.06
C ASN A 1099 6.16 -13.75 32.44
N ILE A 1100 5.58 -12.55 32.50
CA ILE A 1100 4.15 -12.34 32.78
C ILE A 1100 3.32 -12.01 31.53
N LYS A 1101 3.92 -11.41 30.48
CA LYS A 1101 3.20 -10.96 29.27
C LYS A 1101 2.36 -12.06 28.64
N THR A 1102 2.98 -13.21 28.35
CA THR A 1102 2.30 -14.32 27.67
C THR A 1102 1.23 -14.97 28.54
N PRO A 1103 1.50 -15.33 29.82
CA PRO A 1103 0.45 -15.86 30.69
C PRO A 1103 -0.74 -14.91 30.89
N VAL A 1104 -0.52 -13.60 31.03
CA VAL A 1104 -1.62 -12.64 31.20
C VAL A 1104 -2.43 -12.51 29.90
N ALA A 1105 -1.77 -12.31 28.75
CA ALA A 1105 -2.44 -12.19 27.45
C ALA A 1105 -3.23 -13.46 27.05
N ASN A 1106 -2.81 -14.64 27.51
CA ASN A 1106 -3.53 -15.89 27.27
C ASN A 1106 -4.74 -16.11 28.19
N ASN A 1107 -4.78 -15.43 29.33
CA ASN A 1107 -5.78 -15.67 30.38
C ASN A 1107 -6.65 -14.43 30.69
N SER A 1108 -6.50 -13.35 29.93
CA SER A 1108 -7.21 -12.08 30.11
C SER A 1108 -7.31 -11.35 28.76
N PRO A 1109 -8.36 -10.52 28.55
CA PRO A 1109 -8.39 -9.58 27.41
C PRO A 1109 -7.31 -8.48 27.50
N ASN A 1110 -6.61 -8.38 28.63
CA ASN A 1110 -5.57 -7.38 28.89
C ASN A 1110 -4.22 -7.84 28.32
N VAL A 1111 -3.53 -6.96 27.59
CA VAL A 1111 -2.17 -7.24 27.06
C VAL A 1111 -1.17 -6.34 27.78
N PRO A 1112 -0.35 -6.88 28.71
CA PRO A 1112 0.58 -6.07 29.46
C PRO A 1112 1.58 -5.32 28.57
N GLN A 1113 1.96 -4.12 28.99
CA GLN A 1113 2.97 -3.31 28.32
C GLN A 1113 4.16 -3.04 29.25
N TYR A 1114 5.35 -2.89 28.67
CA TYR A 1114 6.58 -2.45 29.34
C TYR A 1114 7.26 -1.38 28.51
N GLY A 1115 7.77 -0.34 29.15
CA GLY A 1115 8.43 0.74 28.44
C GLY A 1115 9.10 1.75 29.36
N VAL A 1116 9.64 2.80 28.74
CA VAL A 1116 10.29 3.93 29.43
C VAL A 1116 9.23 4.96 29.82
N ILE A 1117 9.33 5.50 31.04
CA ILE A 1117 8.58 6.70 31.44
C ILE A 1117 9.30 7.90 30.80
N HIS A 1118 8.66 8.53 29.83
CA HIS A 1118 9.31 9.55 28.99
C HIS A 1118 9.60 10.87 29.75
N GLY A 1119 10.72 11.53 29.42
CA GLY A 1119 11.01 12.91 29.86
C GLY A 1119 11.54 13.07 31.30
N ILE A 1120 11.93 11.96 31.94
CA ILE A 1120 12.33 11.93 33.37
C ILE A 1120 13.71 11.30 33.65
N GLY A 1121 14.58 11.22 32.65
CA GLY A 1121 16.00 10.85 32.83
C GLY A 1121 16.28 9.34 32.89
N ASP A 1122 15.71 8.56 31.97
CA ASP A 1122 16.14 7.18 31.71
C ASP A 1122 17.37 7.17 30.79
N GLU A 1123 18.41 6.42 31.17
CA GLU A 1123 19.67 6.33 30.42
C GLU A 1123 19.91 4.92 29.86
N GLY A 1124 18.86 4.09 29.78
CA GLY A 1124 18.95 2.74 29.21
C GLY A 1124 19.23 1.61 30.22
N GLY A 1125 19.28 1.91 31.52
CA GLY A 1125 19.32 0.90 32.57
C GLY A 1125 18.02 0.11 32.73
N ASP A 1126 17.95 -0.76 33.75
CA ASP A 1126 16.72 -1.48 34.14
C ASP A 1126 16.61 -1.59 35.67
N PHE A 1127 15.41 -1.77 36.20
CA PHE A 1127 15.22 -2.03 37.64
C PHE A 1127 15.54 -3.49 37.93
N ILE A 1128 16.42 -3.76 38.90
CA ILE A 1128 16.86 -5.12 39.24
C ILE A 1128 16.33 -5.53 40.60
N PHE A 1129 15.48 -6.55 40.63
CA PHE A 1129 15.09 -7.26 41.84
C PHE A 1129 16.25 -8.15 42.31
N ILE A 1130 16.69 -7.94 43.55
CA ILE A 1130 17.73 -8.74 44.19
C ILE A 1130 17.06 -9.65 45.22
N LYS A 1131 17.09 -10.95 44.99
CA LYS A 1131 16.55 -11.95 45.93
C LYS A 1131 17.42 -11.98 47.20
N LYS A 1132 16.81 -12.13 48.38
CA LYS A 1132 17.55 -12.29 49.65
C LYS A 1132 18.46 -13.51 49.62
#